data_AF-A0A401G397-F1
#
_entry.id   AF-A0A401G397-F1
#
_cell.length_a   1.000
_cell.length_b   1.000
_cell.length_c   1.000
_cell.angle_alpha   90.00
_cell.angle_beta   90.00
_cell.angle_gamma   90.00
#
_symmetry.space_group_name_H-M   'P 1'
#
loop_
_entity.id
_entity.type
_entity.pdbx_description
1 polymer ?
#
loop_
_entity_poly.entity_id
_entity_poly.type
_entity_poly.pdbx_seq_one_letter_code
_entity_poly.pdbx_strand_id
1 'polypeptide(L)'
;MKQVMNRLRIYLVVLIAGMMVAGPVFGQEKEIEDITEEVLRGPSDMNPEKILGPGGIGIMTNKNILMSFGATVRMIPTQESNWDFGMSNDVPGYFNTEPLKQFAGGSLTTANAVQGVYQSSLAFDGASSNTSVISSFDTMVSSLLTADQNTSLTQITQFAAGAVSIQEWSQNIGNTATAAYLEGYAAGGSTGGAAALDQAATQAEQTYVQLLKALEQDPDNETLKTQAAAAGGAAAGLRAAEQAVSADASTGPNSGTIAQAGTISAMADAAELVENADALASGVAVSVSGNPDATAANLTDSVAYLTALKATADSFSPYYLAKSFLKSHSNESGNVNDGYIRNETKLYFNAMPKDKKWSFYAALEYDRPINNDTVDNRGGRDSESSNFGLERLNASIELTDGLRLHTGWDIWGMDIIEAGSMVYGDDNPGFWMKGDYKSFDFSIAWLKLEDNDFQISAADQSNASDEDRDVIAGYLDYYIPGREKDKVRFFYGYDRIRDVPAMDLTGAIAAQAGLADYAGIYGNNGIKGSEADTADTDAHTIGAYYVGNFGLVNFMAEGVYKYGSADDTGLEGVDNGVSVIGYDDFDISAYAFATDVSVELKDFVGWHSLKPHIGFMYTSGDDDPDDDTLGGFTGITSAQRFSSAWGGENTIIGDSNMVLGSTLYGYIPEYHGNGTPVFTGGLQNSAGTGAGRGDNPGLSLLSMGVTLRPKIFLIYRTNVNMFWWNEDFYVGNMVDPMYVDASGLQKSRYTLVEAGYAGTEWDNEVTLALNKNMFIKGQAALFFPGDGVKDVTSALSGGTESDDIATRLAMEFIWNF
;
A
#
# COMPACT_ATOMS: atom_id res chain seq x y z
N MET A 1 -13.69 7.72 -32.25
CA MET A 1 -14.30 6.44 -32.68
C MET A 1 -14.08 6.06 -34.16
N LYS A 2 -14.69 6.72 -35.16
CA LYS A 2 -14.64 6.29 -36.59
C LYS A 2 -13.23 6.25 -37.19
N GLN A 3 -12.36 7.15 -36.75
CA GLN A 3 -10.96 7.23 -37.21
C GLN A 3 -10.07 6.14 -36.59
N VAL A 4 -10.31 5.80 -35.31
CA VAL A 4 -9.64 4.70 -34.59
C VAL A 4 -10.07 3.34 -35.16
N MET A 5 -11.37 3.13 -35.36
CA MET A 5 -11.90 1.94 -36.05
C MET A 5 -11.33 1.77 -37.47
N ASN A 6 -11.12 2.87 -38.21
CA ASN A 6 -10.53 2.79 -39.54
C ASN A 6 -9.04 2.41 -39.49
N ARG A 7 -8.28 2.86 -38.49
CA ARG A 7 -6.88 2.45 -38.29
C ARG A 7 -6.80 0.97 -37.87
N LEU A 8 -7.64 0.54 -36.92
CA LEU A 8 -7.71 -0.85 -36.45
C LEU A 8 -8.07 -1.82 -37.59
N ARG A 9 -9.04 -1.46 -38.44
CA ARG A 9 -9.39 -2.22 -39.64
C ARG A 9 -8.23 -2.33 -40.62
N ILE A 10 -7.44 -1.27 -40.80
CA ILE A 10 -6.26 -1.30 -41.68
C ILE A 10 -5.18 -2.22 -41.10
N TYR A 11 -4.88 -2.14 -39.79
CA TYR A 11 -3.90 -3.03 -39.16
C TYR A 11 -4.33 -4.50 -39.19
N LEU A 12 -5.59 -4.79 -38.89
CA LEU A 12 -6.15 -6.15 -38.94
C LEU A 12 -6.10 -6.72 -40.37
N VAL A 13 -6.45 -5.92 -41.39
CA VAL A 13 -6.38 -6.34 -42.80
C VAL A 13 -4.92 -6.53 -43.25
N VAL A 14 -3.98 -5.72 -42.79
CA VAL A 14 -2.55 -5.87 -43.09
C VAL A 14 -1.96 -7.11 -42.39
N LEU A 15 -2.37 -7.42 -41.16
CA LEU A 15 -1.97 -8.64 -40.45
C LEU A 15 -2.49 -9.90 -41.16
N ILE A 16 -3.79 -9.90 -41.49
CA ILE A 16 -4.45 -10.99 -42.23
C ILE A 16 -3.83 -11.17 -43.62
N ALA A 17 -3.56 -10.08 -44.34
CA ALA A 17 -2.92 -10.13 -45.66
C ALA A 17 -1.45 -10.57 -45.58
N GLY A 18 -0.70 -10.14 -44.55
CA GLY A 18 0.67 -10.59 -44.28
C GLY A 18 0.74 -12.09 -44.01
N MET A 19 -0.21 -12.62 -43.27
CA MET A 19 -0.34 -14.06 -43.00
C MET A 19 -0.75 -14.87 -44.24
N MET A 20 -1.57 -14.30 -45.14
CA MET A 20 -1.98 -14.98 -46.37
C MET A 20 -0.90 -15.00 -47.47
N VAL A 21 0.08 -14.09 -47.43
CA VAL A 21 1.18 -14.04 -48.42
C VAL A 21 2.33 -14.99 -48.05
N ALA A 22 2.35 -15.54 -46.84
CA ALA A 22 3.28 -16.57 -46.40
C ALA A 22 2.75 -17.98 -46.73
N GLY A 23 2.82 -18.37 -48.01
CA GLY A 23 2.75 -19.79 -48.41
C GLY A 23 3.29 -19.96 -49.84
N PRO A 24 4.01 -21.06 -50.19
CA PRO A 24 4.04 -22.36 -49.52
C PRO A 24 5.46 -22.90 -49.23
N VAL A 25 5.75 -23.22 -47.98
CA VAL A 25 6.73 -24.28 -47.65
C VAL A 25 6.11 -25.09 -46.52
N PHE A 26 5.23 -26.03 -46.85
CA PHE A 26 4.62 -26.94 -45.87
C PHE A 26 5.19 -28.35 -46.03
N GLY A 27 5.62 -28.91 -44.90
CA GLY A 27 6.07 -30.30 -44.76
C GLY A 27 4.93 -31.30 -44.97
N GLN A 28 5.31 -32.54 -45.28
CA GLN A 28 4.41 -33.63 -45.66
C GLN A 28 3.38 -33.99 -44.57
N GLU A 29 2.11 -34.10 -44.99
CA GLU A 29 0.88 -34.35 -44.22
C GLU A 29 0.79 -35.68 -43.44
N LYS A 30 1.83 -36.53 -43.36
CA LYS A 30 1.61 -37.95 -43.05
C LYS A 30 1.82 -38.43 -41.61
N GLU A 31 2.43 -37.64 -40.72
CA GLU A 31 2.64 -38.04 -39.30
C GLU A 31 2.55 -36.82 -38.37
N ILE A 32 1.38 -36.19 -38.29
CA ILE A 32 1.12 -35.11 -37.34
C ILE A 32 0.03 -35.64 -36.38
N GLU A 33 0.45 -36.39 -35.37
CA GLU A 33 -0.30 -36.52 -34.10
C GLU A 33 -0.61 -35.11 -33.57
N ASP A 34 -1.64 -34.93 -32.75
CA ASP A 34 -2.14 -33.60 -32.36
C ASP A 34 -1.11 -32.74 -31.57
N ILE A 35 -0.20 -32.09 -32.30
CA ILE A 35 0.97 -31.37 -31.79
C ILE A 35 0.58 -30.10 -31.01
N THR A 36 -0.62 -29.56 -31.23
CA THR A 36 -1.06 -28.32 -30.59
C THR A 36 -1.61 -28.55 -29.19
N GLU A 37 -2.15 -29.74 -28.89
CA GLU A 37 -2.52 -30.12 -27.53
C GLU A 37 -1.28 -30.38 -26.64
N GLU A 38 -0.16 -30.78 -27.28
CA GLU A 38 1.12 -31.08 -26.64
C GLU A 38 1.91 -29.85 -26.20
N VAL A 39 1.72 -28.70 -26.87
CA VAL A 39 2.41 -27.43 -26.53
C VAL A 39 1.60 -26.56 -25.58
N LEU A 40 0.26 -26.64 -25.62
CA LEU A 40 -0.61 -25.89 -24.71
C LEU A 40 -0.59 -26.39 -23.26
N ARG A 41 -0.19 -27.65 -23.02
CA ARG A 41 -0.18 -28.24 -21.68
C ARG A 41 1.22 -28.28 -21.02
N GLY A 42 2.26 -27.90 -21.76
CA GLY A 42 3.65 -28.08 -21.35
C GLY A 42 4.01 -29.54 -21.03
N PRO A 43 5.25 -29.82 -20.63
CA PRO A 43 5.57 -31.03 -19.89
C PRO A 43 4.79 -31.01 -18.56
N SER A 44 3.99 -32.04 -18.30
CA SER A 44 3.33 -32.25 -17.01
C SER A 44 3.47 -33.72 -16.61
N ASP A 45 3.41 -33.99 -15.30
CA ASP A 45 3.44 -35.33 -14.72
C ASP A 45 2.35 -36.27 -15.26
N MET A 46 1.34 -35.74 -15.96
CA MET A 46 0.33 -36.52 -16.67
C MET A 46 0.84 -37.16 -17.98
N ASN A 47 2.10 -36.96 -18.37
CA ASN A 47 2.68 -37.52 -19.59
C ASN A 47 4.18 -37.90 -19.45
N PRO A 48 4.52 -38.95 -18.69
CA PRO A 48 5.91 -39.35 -18.42
C PRO A 48 6.69 -39.90 -19.64
N GLU A 49 6.04 -40.06 -20.80
CA GLU A 49 6.73 -40.35 -22.07
C GLU A 49 7.30 -39.07 -22.75
N LYS A 50 6.96 -37.88 -22.23
CA LYS A 50 7.33 -36.56 -22.77
C LYS A 50 8.48 -35.89 -22.02
N ILE A 51 9.31 -36.66 -21.31
CA ILE A 51 10.58 -36.21 -20.70
C ILE A 51 11.52 -35.59 -21.74
N LEU A 52 11.34 -35.94 -23.01
CA LEU A 52 11.92 -35.24 -24.13
C LEU A 52 10.86 -34.30 -24.69
N GLY A 53 10.86 -33.04 -24.25
CA GLY A 53 10.24 -31.99 -25.04
C GLY A 53 10.76 -32.08 -26.49
N PRO A 54 9.98 -31.66 -27.50
CA PRO A 54 10.42 -31.77 -28.87
C PRO A 54 11.80 -31.07 -29.03
N GLY A 55 12.81 -31.86 -29.42
CA GLY A 55 14.20 -31.46 -29.63
C GLY A 55 15.22 -31.98 -28.59
N GLY A 56 14.76 -32.39 -27.40
CA GLY A 56 15.67 -32.73 -26.30
C GLY A 56 16.70 -33.84 -26.60
N ILE A 57 17.90 -33.71 -26.02
CA ILE A 57 18.98 -34.71 -26.14
C ILE A 57 18.88 -35.72 -25.00
N GLY A 58 18.56 -36.97 -25.31
CA GLY A 58 18.57 -38.08 -24.37
C GLY A 58 19.96 -38.72 -24.24
N ILE A 59 20.54 -38.73 -23.03
CA ILE A 59 21.76 -39.48 -22.71
C ILE A 59 21.36 -40.69 -21.87
N MET A 60 21.56 -41.90 -22.40
CA MET A 60 21.38 -43.13 -21.63
C MET A 60 22.71 -43.53 -21.00
N THR A 61 22.76 -43.54 -19.67
CA THR A 61 23.97 -43.96 -18.94
C THR A 61 24.09 -45.48 -18.88
N ASN A 62 25.31 -45.99 -18.62
CA ASN A 62 25.57 -47.42 -18.39
C ASN A 62 24.74 -48.03 -17.25
N LYS A 63 24.12 -47.21 -16.40
CA LYS A 63 23.26 -47.63 -15.29
C LYS A 63 21.75 -47.56 -15.60
N ASN A 64 21.34 -47.47 -16.88
CA ASN A 64 19.94 -47.37 -17.30
C ASN A 64 19.19 -46.15 -16.75
N ILE A 65 19.90 -45.07 -16.45
CA ILE A 65 19.29 -43.76 -16.17
C ILE A 65 19.19 -43.01 -17.50
N LEU A 66 17.97 -42.60 -17.85
CA LEU A 66 17.69 -41.67 -18.92
C LEU A 66 17.85 -40.25 -18.38
N MET A 67 18.73 -39.47 -19.00
CA MET A 67 18.83 -38.03 -18.76
C MET A 67 18.37 -37.29 -20.02
N SER A 68 17.59 -36.23 -19.89
CA SER A 68 17.27 -35.34 -21.01
C SER A 68 17.60 -33.89 -20.70
N PHE A 69 18.00 -33.19 -21.77
CA PHE A 69 18.24 -31.76 -21.78
C PHE A 69 17.41 -31.16 -22.90
N GLY A 70 16.67 -30.10 -22.62
CA GLY A 70 15.89 -29.36 -23.61
C GLY A 70 15.93 -27.87 -23.30
N ALA A 71 15.46 -27.05 -24.23
CA ALA A 71 15.31 -25.62 -23.99
C ALA A 71 14.04 -25.09 -24.65
N THR A 72 13.48 -24.03 -24.08
CA THR A 72 12.44 -23.22 -24.72
C THR A 72 12.92 -21.78 -24.78
N VAL A 73 12.77 -21.14 -25.92
CA VAL A 73 13.00 -19.70 -26.08
C VAL A 73 11.70 -19.07 -26.57
N ARG A 74 11.27 -18.01 -25.88
CA ARG A 74 10.12 -17.18 -26.23
C ARG A 74 10.57 -15.73 -26.36
N MET A 75 10.14 -15.07 -27.42
CA MET A 75 10.32 -13.63 -27.61
C MET A 75 8.96 -12.98 -27.80
N ILE A 76 8.66 -12.00 -26.96
CA ILE A 76 7.32 -11.40 -26.85
C ILE A 76 7.47 -9.86 -26.92
N PRO A 77 7.56 -9.26 -28.12
CA PRO A 77 7.29 -7.84 -28.29
C PRO A 77 5.84 -7.52 -27.94
N THR A 78 5.69 -6.56 -27.03
CA THR A 78 4.40 -6.07 -26.52
C THR A 78 4.32 -4.56 -26.70
N GLN A 79 3.13 -4.10 -27.08
CA GLN A 79 2.76 -2.70 -27.12
C GLN A 79 1.45 -2.51 -26.37
N GLU A 80 1.43 -1.55 -25.46
CA GLU A 80 0.29 -1.21 -24.62
C GLU A 80 -0.03 0.29 -24.71
N SER A 81 -1.26 0.64 -24.39
CA SER A 81 -1.66 2.04 -24.18
C SER A 81 -2.80 2.11 -23.18
N ASN A 82 -2.83 3.21 -22.42
CA ASN A 82 -3.90 3.55 -21.48
C ASN A 82 -4.23 2.42 -20.50
N TRP A 83 -3.21 1.75 -19.94
CA TRP A 83 -3.38 0.69 -18.93
C TRP A 83 -4.14 1.18 -17.69
N ASP A 84 -4.02 2.48 -17.41
CA ASP A 84 -4.67 3.26 -16.37
C ASP A 84 -5.94 3.99 -16.86
N PHE A 85 -6.49 3.55 -17.99
CA PHE A 85 -7.71 4.11 -18.61
C PHE A 85 -7.65 5.61 -18.91
N GLY A 86 -6.45 6.18 -19.07
CA GLY A 86 -6.25 7.59 -19.45
C GLY A 86 -5.85 8.50 -18.30
N MET A 87 -5.90 8.03 -17.05
CA MET A 87 -5.62 8.82 -15.84
C MET A 87 -4.32 9.63 -15.93
N SER A 88 -3.20 9.02 -16.32
CA SER A 88 -1.88 9.68 -16.44
C SER A 88 -1.79 10.82 -17.46
N ASN A 89 -2.81 10.99 -18.31
CA ASN A 89 -2.94 12.12 -19.22
C ASN A 89 -3.61 13.33 -18.54
N ASP A 90 -4.50 13.07 -17.58
CA ASP A 90 -5.40 14.07 -16.99
C ASP A 90 -5.00 14.47 -15.56
N VAL A 91 -4.30 13.58 -14.82
CA VAL A 91 -3.82 13.88 -13.46
C VAL A 91 -2.32 14.26 -13.44
N PRO A 92 -1.93 15.25 -12.61
CA PRO A 92 -0.55 15.76 -12.57
C PRO A 92 0.46 14.79 -11.94
N GLY A 93 0.01 13.88 -11.09
CA GLY A 93 0.81 12.96 -10.28
C GLY A 93 -0.03 12.38 -9.15
N TYR A 94 0.56 11.53 -8.31
CA TYR A 94 -0.11 10.95 -7.14
C TYR A 94 0.66 11.24 -5.86
N PHE A 95 -0.07 11.22 -4.74
CA PHE A 95 0.33 11.59 -3.39
C PHE A 95 0.85 13.03 -3.34
N ASN A 96 -0.09 13.98 -3.40
CA ASN A 96 0.19 15.40 -3.20
C ASN A 96 0.68 15.65 -1.76
N THR A 97 1.95 16.01 -1.62
CA THR A 97 2.62 16.20 -0.32
C THR A 97 2.63 17.65 0.16
N GLU A 98 2.10 18.60 -0.63
CA GLU A 98 2.06 20.02 -0.24
C GLU A 98 1.30 20.29 1.07
N PRO A 99 0.15 19.63 1.37
CA PRO A 99 -0.51 19.79 2.65
C PRO A 99 0.39 19.40 3.83
N LEU A 100 1.13 18.30 3.73
CA LEU A 100 2.08 17.87 4.76
C LEU A 100 3.22 18.88 4.92
N LYS A 101 3.78 19.41 3.82
CA LYS A 101 4.82 20.45 3.88
C LYS A 101 4.35 21.71 4.59
N GLN A 102 3.11 22.15 4.29
CA GLN A 102 2.50 23.31 4.93
C GLN A 102 2.26 23.06 6.42
N PHE A 103 1.72 21.89 6.76
CA PHE A 103 1.50 21.49 8.15
C PHE A 103 2.82 21.42 8.93
N ALA A 104 3.81 20.67 8.45
CA ALA A 104 5.11 20.52 9.11
C ALA A 104 5.84 21.87 9.24
N GLY A 105 5.80 22.70 8.19
CA GLY A 105 6.39 24.04 8.21
C GLY A 105 5.72 25.00 9.19
N GLY A 106 4.38 25.08 9.17
CA GLY A 106 3.61 25.94 10.08
C GLY A 106 3.73 25.51 11.54
N SER A 107 3.65 24.20 11.80
CA SER A 107 3.79 23.63 13.14
C SER A 107 5.19 23.85 13.69
N LEU A 108 6.24 23.66 12.89
CA LEU A 108 7.62 23.91 13.31
C LEU A 108 7.88 25.39 13.61
N THR A 109 7.34 26.31 12.81
CA THR A 109 7.43 27.75 13.09
C THR A 109 6.78 28.10 14.42
N THR A 110 5.60 27.54 14.69
CA THR A 110 4.87 27.74 15.95
C THR A 110 5.64 27.17 17.15
N ALA A 111 6.13 25.93 17.04
CA ALA A 111 6.86 25.29 18.12
C ALA A 111 8.17 26.01 18.47
N ASN A 112 8.94 26.47 17.47
CA ASN A 112 10.16 27.27 17.70
C ASN A 112 9.86 28.62 18.36
N ALA A 113 8.78 29.28 17.92
CA ALA A 113 8.35 30.55 18.51
C ALA A 113 8.00 30.38 20.00
N VAL A 114 7.23 29.36 20.35
CA VAL A 114 6.87 29.05 21.74
C VAL A 114 8.08 28.58 22.55
N GLN A 115 9.00 27.82 21.96
CA GLN A 115 10.24 27.40 22.64
C GLN A 115 11.10 28.62 23.00
N GLY A 116 11.18 29.62 22.12
CA GLY A 116 11.86 30.88 22.41
C GLY A 116 11.25 31.64 23.58
N VAL A 117 9.91 31.65 23.69
CA VAL A 117 9.19 32.23 24.84
C VAL A 117 9.49 31.45 26.11
N TYR A 118 9.39 30.13 26.08
CA TYR A 118 9.65 29.27 27.24
C TYR A 118 11.09 29.42 27.76
N GLN A 119 12.10 29.32 26.89
CA GLN A 119 13.51 29.45 27.29
C GLN A 119 13.84 30.83 27.85
N SER A 120 13.26 31.89 27.27
CA SER A 120 13.44 33.25 27.80
C SER A 120 12.71 33.46 29.13
N SER A 121 11.57 32.78 29.36
CA SER A 121 10.88 32.79 30.65
C SER A 121 11.68 32.10 31.76
N LEU A 122 12.34 30.97 31.47
CA LEU A 122 13.24 30.30 32.41
C LEU A 122 14.46 31.16 32.75
N ALA A 123 15.01 31.86 31.74
CA ALA A 123 16.11 32.81 31.95
C ALA A 123 15.68 34.02 32.80
N PHE A 124 14.40 34.41 32.70
CA PHE A 124 13.81 35.44 33.54
C PHE A 124 13.64 34.96 34.99
N ASP A 125 13.05 33.78 35.19
CA ASP A 125 12.86 33.16 36.52
C ASP A 125 14.20 32.93 37.25
N GLY A 126 15.25 32.52 36.53
CA GLY A 126 16.59 32.30 37.09
C GLY A 126 17.43 33.57 37.31
N ALA A 127 16.93 34.76 36.97
CA ALA A 127 17.69 36.00 37.05
C ALA A 127 17.88 36.47 38.51
N SER A 128 19.13 36.64 38.93
CA SER A 128 19.47 36.93 40.35
C SER A 128 20.01 38.33 40.62
N SER A 129 20.35 39.11 39.57
CA SER A 129 20.77 40.50 39.69
C SER A 129 19.78 41.44 39.01
N ASN A 130 19.67 42.68 39.48
CA ASN A 130 18.72 43.65 38.91
C ASN A 130 18.94 43.87 37.41
N THR A 131 20.20 43.95 36.97
CA THR A 131 20.53 44.08 35.54
C THR A 131 20.15 42.83 34.75
N SER A 132 20.38 41.63 35.32
CA SER A 132 19.99 40.39 34.65
C SER A 132 18.46 40.28 34.53
N VAL A 133 17.69 40.65 35.56
CA VAL A 133 16.21 40.64 35.58
C VAL A 133 15.65 41.52 34.45
N ILE A 134 16.16 42.74 34.31
CA ILE A 134 15.72 43.65 33.24
C ILE A 134 16.07 43.05 31.86
N SER A 135 17.31 42.58 31.68
CA SER A 135 17.75 42.06 30.37
C SER A 135 17.06 40.75 29.95
N SER A 136 16.77 39.86 30.89
CA SER A 136 16.06 38.60 30.61
C SER A 136 14.58 38.84 30.35
N PHE A 137 13.95 39.78 31.07
CA PHE A 137 12.59 40.22 30.78
C PHE A 137 12.47 40.87 29.40
N ASP A 138 13.37 41.78 29.04
CA ASP A 138 13.40 42.40 27.70
C ASP A 138 13.55 41.34 26.58
N THR A 139 14.35 40.31 26.85
CA THR A 139 14.52 39.16 25.94
C THR A 139 13.22 38.37 25.82
N MET A 140 12.51 38.12 26.93
CA MET A 140 11.22 37.43 26.95
C MET A 140 10.14 38.21 26.19
N VAL A 141 10.02 39.52 26.40
CA VAL A 141 9.11 40.40 25.64
C VAL A 141 9.43 40.34 24.14
N SER A 142 10.71 40.37 23.78
CA SER A 142 11.14 40.28 22.38
C SER A 142 10.80 38.93 21.75
N SER A 143 10.98 37.83 22.49
CA SER A 143 10.56 36.49 22.06
C SER A 143 9.04 36.39 21.88
N LEU A 144 8.24 36.98 22.78
CA LEU A 144 6.79 37.02 22.68
C LEU A 144 6.31 37.80 21.45
N LEU A 145 6.90 38.97 21.20
CA LEU A 145 6.57 39.77 20.01
C LEU A 145 6.97 39.05 18.72
N THR A 146 8.11 38.36 18.72
CA THR A 146 8.53 37.54 17.59
C THR A 146 7.56 36.37 17.38
N ALA A 147 7.11 35.73 18.45
CA ALA A 147 6.14 34.64 18.40
C ALA A 147 4.77 35.13 17.89
N ASP A 148 4.31 36.28 18.33
CA ASP A 148 3.07 36.92 17.88
C ASP A 148 3.10 37.18 16.36
N GLN A 149 4.19 37.77 15.88
CA GLN A 149 4.40 38.04 14.45
C GLN A 149 4.42 36.78 13.59
N ASN A 150 4.95 35.67 14.13
CA ASN A 150 5.12 34.43 13.37
C ASN A 150 3.90 33.49 13.41
N THR A 151 3.05 33.59 14.43
CA THR A 151 1.98 32.60 14.67
C THR A 151 0.58 33.18 14.60
N SER A 152 0.39 34.48 14.85
CA SER A 152 -0.93 35.13 14.94
C SER A 152 -1.90 34.44 15.92
N LEU A 153 -1.39 33.66 16.89
CA LEU A 153 -2.22 32.98 17.89
C LEU A 153 -2.71 34.00 18.91
N THR A 154 -4.04 34.10 19.08
CA THR A 154 -4.67 35.10 19.96
C THR A 154 -4.12 35.07 21.39
N GLN A 155 -3.81 33.89 21.90
CA GLN A 155 -3.20 33.72 23.23
C GLN A 155 -1.81 34.37 23.31
N ILE A 156 -0.98 34.19 22.27
CA ILE A 156 0.36 34.81 22.19
C ILE A 156 0.24 36.33 22.03
N THR A 157 -0.71 36.81 21.21
CA THR A 157 -0.97 38.24 21.05
C THR A 157 -1.35 38.91 22.37
N GLN A 158 -2.27 38.30 23.12
CA GLN A 158 -2.69 38.81 24.43
C GLN A 158 -1.54 38.80 25.44
N PHE A 159 -0.76 37.71 25.46
CA PHE A 159 0.39 37.57 26.34
C PHE A 159 1.49 38.59 26.04
N ALA A 160 1.82 38.79 24.75
CA ALA A 160 2.77 39.79 24.29
C ALA A 160 2.35 41.22 24.68
N ALA A 161 1.07 41.56 24.49
CA ALA A 161 0.54 42.88 24.88
C ALA A 161 0.65 43.15 26.39
N GLY A 162 0.40 42.13 27.22
CA GLY A 162 0.59 42.21 28.67
C GLY A 162 2.06 42.46 29.05
N ALA A 163 2.98 41.70 28.46
CA ALA A 163 4.41 41.83 28.74
C ALA A 163 4.99 43.20 28.31
N VAL A 164 4.56 43.74 27.15
CA VAL A 164 4.92 45.09 26.71
C VAL A 164 4.43 46.15 27.70
N SER A 165 3.21 46.01 28.22
CA SER A 165 2.65 46.96 29.20
C SER A 165 3.49 47.00 30.49
N ILE A 166 3.97 45.84 30.96
CA ILE A 166 4.88 45.74 32.12
C ILE A 166 6.22 46.42 31.83
N GLN A 167 6.77 46.22 30.62
CA GLN A 167 8.02 46.84 30.20
C GLN A 167 7.95 48.38 30.26
N GLU A 168 6.91 48.96 29.66
CA GLU A 168 6.69 50.42 29.64
C GLU A 168 6.52 50.99 31.06
N TRP A 169 5.78 50.30 31.92
CA TRP A 169 5.53 50.76 33.28
C TRP A 169 6.79 50.70 34.14
N SER A 170 7.57 49.63 34.05
CA SER A 170 8.81 49.49 34.80
C SER A 170 9.83 50.60 34.50
N GLN A 171 9.95 51.00 33.22
CA GLN A 171 10.82 52.10 32.80
C GLN A 171 10.38 53.43 33.40
N ASN A 172 9.07 53.71 33.40
CA ASN A 172 8.51 54.91 33.99
C ASN A 172 8.77 54.97 35.51
N ILE A 173 8.63 53.86 36.22
CA ILE A 173 8.90 53.78 37.66
C ILE A 173 10.40 53.91 37.96
N GLY A 174 11.28 53.28 37.18
CA GLY A 174 12.73 53.44 37.32
C GLY A 174 13.19 54.89 37.16
N ASN A 175 12.62 55.61 36.17
CA ASN A 175 12.84 57.04 35.99
C ASN A 175 12.33 57.87 37.18
N THR A 176 11.16 57.52 37.71
CA THR A 176 10.56 58.18 38.88
C THR A 176 11.41 57.99 40.13
N ALA A 177 11.91 56.77 40.38
CA ALA A 177 12.81 56.48 41.50
C ALA A 177 14.10 57.29 41.43
N THR A 178 14.71 57.35 40.24
CA THR A 178 15.93 58.14 40.00
C THR A 178 15.70 59.63 40.29
N ALA A 179 14.58 60.18 39.80
CA ALA A 179 14.22 61.57 40.03
C ALA A 179 14.00 61.86 41.53
N ALA A 180 13.22 61.02 42.22
CA ALA A 180 12.96 61.15 43.65
C ALA A 180 14.26 61.09 44.48
N TYR A 181 15.15 60.15 44.17
CA TYR A 181 16.45 60.04 44.85
C TYR A 181 17.31 61.29 44.64
N LEU A 182 17.45 61.79 43.41
CA LEU A 182 18.27 62.96 43.10
C LEU A 182 17.74 64.24 43.75
N GLU A 183 16.42 64.41 43.77
CA GLU A 183 15.76 65.54 44.43
C GLU A 183 16.01 65.51 45.95
N GLY A 184 15.81 64.36 46.60
CA GLY A 184 16.12 64.18 48.01
C GLY A 184 17.61 64.29 48.33
N TYR A 185 18.48 63.80 47.44
CA TYR A 185 19.94 63.86 47.59
C TYR A 185 20.46 65.31 47.57
N ALA A 186 19.89 66.15 46.70
CA ALA A 186 20.19 67.58 46.67
C ALA A 186 19.78 68.29 47.98
N ALA A 187 18.72 67.81 48.65
CA ALA A 187 18.20 68.38 49.89
C ALA A 187 18.93 67.88 51.16
N GLY A 188 19.51 66.68 51.16
CA GLY A 188 20.05 66.07 52.39
C GLY A 188 21.12 64.99 52.22
N GLY A 189 21.79 64.90 51.07
CA GLY A 189 22.73 63.82 50.76
C GLY A 189 22.04 62.44 50.68
N SER A 190 22.79 61.36 50.87
CA SER A 190 22.25 59.99 50.75
C SER A 190 21.02 59.73 51.63
N THR A 191 20.99 60.29 52.85
CA THR A 191 19.84 60.18 53.76
C THR A 191 18.61 60.92 53.25
N GLY A 192 18.79 62.08 52.60
CA GLY A 192 17.69 62.81 51.97
C GLY A 192 17.14 62.08 50.75
N GLY A 193 18.00 61.44 49.95
CA GLY A 193 17.60 60.61 48.81
C GLY A 193 16.79 59.37 49.22
N ALA A 194 17.22 58.66 50.27
CA ALA A 194 16.48 57.52 50.81
C ALA A 194 15.10 57.92 51.35
N ALA A 195 15.00 59.05 52.06
CA ALA A 195 13.71 59.54 52.58
C ALA A 195 12.71 59.94 51.47
N ALA A 196 13.20 60.50 50.36
CA ALA A 196 12.35 60.82 49.21
C ALA A 196 11.82 59.54 48.50
N LEU A 197 12.65 58.50 48.39
CA LEU A 197 12.23 57.19 47.90
C LEU A 197 11.20 56.53 48.84
N ASP A 198 11.41 56.58 50.15
CA ASP A 198 10.45 56.07 51.16
C ASP A 198 9.07 56.74 51.02
N GLN A 199 9.05 58.07 50.82
CA GLN A 199 7.81 58.81 50.62
C GLN A 199 7.10 58.40 49.31
N ALA A 200 7.85 58.24 48.22
CA ALA A 200 7.30 57.79 46.94
C ALA A 200 6.75 56.35 47.03
N ALA A 201 7.49 55.44 47.67
CA ALA A 201 7.05 54.06 47.91
C ALA A 201 5.76 54.01 48.73
N THR A 202 5.67 54.81 49.80
CA THR A 202 4.50 54.88 50.68
C THR A 202 3.26 55.41 49.94
N GLN A 203 3.41 56.36 49.01
CA GLN A 203 2.30 56.84 48.18
C GLN A 203 1.80 55.78 47.20
N ALA A 204 2.72 55.03 46.57
CA ALA A 204 2.38 53.92 45.69
C ALA A 204 1.63 52.81 46.46
N GLU A 205 2.07 52.45 47.67
CA GLU A 205 1.39 51.46 48.53
C GLU A 205 -0.03 51.89 48.90
N GLN A 206 -0.23 53.16 49.25
CA GLN A 206 -1.57 53.68 49.54
C GLN A 206 -2.51 53.59 48.34
N THR A 207 -1.99 53.86 47.14
CA THR A 207 -2.72 53.74 45.89
C THR A 207 -3.09 52.29 45.62
N TYR A 208 -2.16 51.36 45.83
CA TYR A 208 -2.40 49.92 45.71
C TYR A 208 -3.51 49.42 46.65
N VAL A 209 -3.44 49.79 47.93
CA VAL A 209 -4.46 49.41 48.93
C VAL A 209 -5.84 49.98 48.59
N GLN A 210 -5.91 51.19 48.01
CA GLN A 210 -7.18 51.76 47.55
C GLN A 210 -7.76 51.00 46.36
N LEU A 211 -6.91 50.58 45.42
CA LEU A 211 -7.33 49.80 44.25
C LEU A 211 -7.76 48.39 44.63
N LEU A 212 -7.07 47.73 45.57
CA LEU A 212 -7.52 46.43 46.11
C LEU A 212 -8.90 46.53 46.75
N LYS A 213 -9.18 47.58 47.52
CA LYS A 213 -10.52 47.81 48.11
C LYS A 213 -11.60 48.08 47.07
N ALA A 214 -11.23 48.69 45.94
CA ALA A 214 -12.15 48.88 44.81
C ALA A 214 -12.39 47.55 44.08
N LEU A 215 -11.36 46.73 43.91
CA LEU A 215 -11.44 45.41 43.30
C LEU A 215 -12.25 44.42 44.15
N GLU A 216 -12.15 44.49 45.47
CA GLU A 216 -13.01 43.71 46.39
C GLU A 216 -14.50 44.01 46.20
N GLN A 217 -14.85 45.20 45.70
CA GLN A 217 -16.23 45.62 45.41
C GLN A 217 -16.68 45.23 44.00
N ASP A 218 -15.75 44.98 43.09
CA ASP A 218 -15.99 44.58 41.70
C ASP A 218 -14.88 43.63 41.20
N PRO A 219 -14.90 42.36 41.63
CA PRO A 219 -13.79 41.42 41.43
C PRO A 219 -13.55 41.05 39.96
N ASP A 220 -14.53 41.26 39.09
CA ASP A 220 -14.46 40.92 37.66
C ASP A 220 -13.98 42.10 36.81
N ASN A 221 -13.65 43.23 37.43
CA ASN A 221 -13.21 44.43 36.73
C ASN A 221 -11.74 44.34 36.32
N GLU A 222 -11.52 43.87 35.09
CA GLU A 222 -10.17 43.70 34.51
C GLU A 222 -9.35 45.00 34.53
N THR A 223 -9.99 46.17 34.36
CA THR A 223 -9.27 47.46 34.43
C THR A 223 -8.75 47.73 35.84
N LEU A 224 -9.54 47.44 36.89
CA LEU A 224 -9.11 47.58 38.27
C LEU A 224 -8.03 46.55 38.64
N LYS A 225 -8.08 45.33 38.09
CA LYS A 225 -7.00 44.33 38.26
C LYS A 225 -5.69 44.83 37.70
N THR A 226 -5.68 45.31 36.45
CA THR A 226 -4.48 45.84 35.81
C THR A 226 -3.93 47.06 36.58
N GLN A 227 -4.80 47.96 37.04
CA GLN A 227 -4.39 49.13 37.84
C GLN A 227 -3.84 48.73 39.21
N ALA A 228 -4.45 47.76 39.89
CA ALA A 228 -3.97 47.27 41.17
C ALA A 228 -2.59 46.60 41.02
N ALA A 229 -2.40 45.76 40.00
CA ALA A 229 -1.10 45.17 39.68
C ALA A 229 -0.04 46.26 39.39
N ALA A 230 -0.41 47.32 38.67
CA ALA A 230 0.42 48.52 38.44
C ALA A 230 0.97 49.10 39.74
N ALA A 231 0.03 49.41 40.64
CA ALA A 231 0.31 50.15 41.85
C ALA A 231 1.08 49.28 42.85
N GLY A 232 0.78 47.98 42.92
CA GLY A 232 1.52 47.01 43.71
C GLY A 232 2.95 46.84 43.22
N GLY A 233 3.16 46.70 41.91
CA GLY A 233 4.49 46.64 41.31
C GLY A 233 5.33 47.91 41.53
N ALA A 234 4.72 49.07 41.31
CA ALA A 234 5.35 50.37 41.56
C ALA A 234 5.76 50.54 43.03
N ALA A 235 4.88 50.13 43.96
CA ALA A 235 5.17 50.14 45.39
C ALA A 235 6.37 49.24 45.73
N ALA A 236 6.36 48.00 45.26
CA ALA A 236 7.42 47.03 45.50
C ALA A 236 8.77 47.51 44.94
N GLY A 237 8.79 48.01 43.70
CA GLY A 237 10.00 48.53 43.06
C GLY A 237 10.61 49.73 43.80
N LEU A 238 9.78 50.74 44.14
CA LEU A 238 10.25 51.92 44.89
C LEU A 238 10.75 51.54 46.28
N ARG A 239 10.08 50.59 46.95
CA ARG A 239 10.49 50.08 48.27
C ARG A 239 11.82 49.32 48.21
N ALA A 240 12.03 48.49 47.19
CA ALA A 240 13.30 47.80 46.98
C ALA A 240 14.47 48.78 46.74
N ALA A 241 14.23 49.84 45.96
CA ALA A 241 15.23 50.88 45.72
C ALA A 241 15.57 51.67 46.99
N GLU A 242 14.58 52.02 47.81
CA GLU A 242 14.79 52.65 49.13
C GLU A 242 15.68 51.78 50.02
N GLN A 243 15.30 50.50 50.20
CA GLN A 243 16.03 49.57 51.06
C GLN A 243 17.48 49.38 50.62
N ALA A 244 17.73 49.29 49.31
CA ALA A 244 19.08 49.14 48.78
C ALA A 244 19.96 50.38 49.00
N VAL A 245 19.40 51.58 48.78
CA VAL A 245 20.09 52.86 49.04
C VAL A 245 20.36 53.06 50.53
N SER A 246 19.41 52.67 51.38
CA SER A 246 19.54 52.69 52.84
C SER A 246 20.60 51.71 53.36
N ALA A 247 20.80 50.58 52.67
CA ALA A 247 21.82 49.58 53.01
C ALA A 247 23.23 49.95 52.52
N ASP A 248 23.35 50.63 51.37
CA ASP A 248 24.61 51.11 50.82
C ASP A 248 24.40 52.39 49.99
N ALA A 249 24.86 53.53 50.51
CA ALA A 249 24.73 54.83 49.86
C ALA A 249 25.44 54.92 48.50
N SER A 250 26.39 54.02 48.18
CA SER A 250 27.06 53.96 46.88
C SER A 250 26.16 53.43 45.76
N THR A 251 25.03 52.81 46.11
CA THR A 251 24.03 52.30 45.16
C THR A 251 23.06 53.38 44.65
N GLY A 252 23.11 54.60 45.20
CA GLY A 252 22.27 55.74 44.81
C GLY A 252 22.13 55.98 43.30
N PRO A 253 23.23 55.95 42.51
CA PRO A 253 23.17 56.06 41.04
C PRO A 253 22.43 54.91 40.34
N ASN A 254 22.29 53.75 41.00
CA ASN A 254 21.64 52.56 40.47
C ASN A 254 20.19 52.39 40.99
N SER A 255 19.67 53.32 41.82
CA SER A 255 18.33 53.25 42.41
C SER A 255 17.21 53.07 41.37
N GLY A 256 17.34 53.69 40.19
CA GLY A 256 16.42 53.47 39.06
C GLY A 256 16.43 52.03 38.52
N THR A 257 17.61 51.42 38.38
CA THR A 257 17.76 50.02 37.95
C THR A 257 17.17 49.05 38.97
N ILE A 258 17.35 49.34 40.26
CA ILE A 258 16.78 48.53 41.36
C ILE A 258 15.25 48.64 41.36
N ALA A 259 14.72 49.85 41.22
CA ALA A 259 13.27 50.07 41.17
C ALA A 259 12.62 49.42 39.94
N GLN A 260 13.27 49.52 38.78
CA GLN A 260 12.79 48.89 37.55
C GLN A 260 12.77 47.37 37.70
N ALA A 261 13.86 46.75 38.16
CA ALA A 261 13.91 45.30 38.36
C ALA A 261 12.87 44.81 39.37
N GLY A 262 12.72 45.49 40.52
CA GLY A 262 11.71 45.14 41.52
C GLY A 262 10.27 45.31 41.01
N THR A 263 10.01 46.28 40.15
CA THR A 263 8.70 46.46 39.49
C THR A 263 8.42 45.31 38.51
N ILE A 264 9.41 44.95 37.67
CA ILE A 264 9.30 43.85 36.72
C ILE A 264 8.97 42.55 37.46
N SER A 265 9.74 42.17 38.49
CA SER A 265 9.50 40.93 39.24
C SER A 265 8.10 40.91 39.86
N ALA A 266 7.70 41.96 40.57
CA ALA A 266 6.39 41.99 41.24
C ALA A 266 5.20 41.96 40.27
N MET A 267 5.33 42.61 39.11
CA MET A 267 4.27 42.60 38.10
C MET A 267 4.24 41.31 37.29
N ALA A 268 5.41 40.73 36.98
CA ALA A 268 5.51 39.46 36.28
C ALA A 268 4.95 38.31 37.12
N ASP A 269 5.22 38.29 38.42
CA ASP A 269 4.66 37.31 39.36
C ASP A 269 3.13 37.45 39.44
N ALA A 270 2.62 38.67 39.54
CA ALA A 270 1.18 38.94 39.59
C ALA A 270 0.44 38.59 38.29
N ALA A 271 1.16 38.58 37.16
CA ALA A 271 0.64 38.20 35.85
C ALA A 271 0.98 36.74 35.48
N GLU A 272 1.58 35.97 36.38
CA GLU A 272 1.91 34.55 36.21
C GLU A 272 2.66 34.28 34.90
N LEU A 273 3.57 35.18 34.47
CA LEU A 273 4.13 35.12 33.11
C LEU A 273 4.92 33.83 32.85
N VAL A 274 5.62 33.29 33.86
CA VAL A 274 6.38 32.05 33.72
C VAL A 274 5.44 30.84 33.63
N GLU A 275 4.39 30.78 34.46
CA GLU A 275 3.38 29.73 34.42
C GLU A 275 2.60 29.74 33.09
N ASN A 276 2.25 30.92 32.58
CA ASN A 276 1.61 31.07 31.28
C ASN A 276 2.52 30.62 30.12
N ALA A 277 3.83 30.88 30.20
CA ALA A 277 4.80 30.38 29.22
C ALA A 277 4.94 28.84 29.30
N ASP A 278 4.93 28.27 30.50
CA ASP A 278 4.96 26.82 30.73
C ASP A 278 3.68 26.13 30.21
N ALA A 279 2.51 26.71 30.46
CA ALA A 279 1.24 26.23 29.95
C ALA A 279 1.17 26.28 28.40
N LEU A 280 1.66 27.35 27.79
CA LEU A 280 1.76 27.47 26.33
C LEU A 280 2.71 26.42 25.74
N ALA A 281 3.88 26.23 26.36
CA ALA A 281 4.85 25.22 25.95
C ALA A 281 4.31 23.80 26.08
N SER A 282 3.63 23.50 27.19
CA SER A 282 2.95 22.23 27.41
C SER A 282 1.85 21.99 26.39
N GLY A 283 0.98 22.98 26.13
CA GLY A 283 -0.10 22.85 25.14
C GLY A 283 0.39 22.58 23.72
N VAL A 284 1.50 23.20 23.31
CA VAL A 284 2.15 22.89 22.02
C VAL A 284 2.78 21.50 22.03
N ALA A 285 3.46 21.11 23.11
CA ALA A 285 4.05 19.78 23.23
C ALA A 285 2.99 18.67 23.14
N VAL A 286 1.84 18.84 23.82
CA VAL A 286 0.67 17.95 23.73
C VAL A 286 0.15 17.87 22.31
N SER A 287 -0.08 19.02 21.66
CA SER A 287 -0.61 19.07 20.29
C SER A 287 0.30 18.38 19.27
N VAL A 288 1.63 18.50 19.44
CA VAL A 288 2.61 17.92 18.50
C VAL A 288 2.85 16.43 18.76
N SER A 289 2.90 16.01 20.02
CA SER A 289 3.21 14.63 20.39
C SER A 289 1.98 13.71 20.45
N GLY A 290 0.77 14.28 20.50
CA GLY A 290 -0.46 13.52 20.79
C GLY A 290 -0.54 12.98 22.23
N ASN A 291 0.48 13.21 23.06
CA ASN A 291 0.52 12.75 24.45
C ASN A 291 -0.17 13.78 25.36
N PRO A 292 -1.32 13.46 25.99
CA PRO A 292 -2.01 14.38 26.88
C PRO A 292 -1.21 14.72 28.15
N ASP A 293 -0.21 13.90 28.51
CA ASP A 293 0.67 14.09 29.66
C ASP A 293 1.98 14.84 29.31
N ALA A 294 2.13 15.30 28.06
CA ALA A 294 3.31 16.06 27.66
C ALA A 294 3.39 17.41 28.41
N THR A 295 4.60 17.75 28.84
CA THR A 295 4.89 18.98 29.59
C THR A 295 5.76 19.91 28.76
N ALA A 296 5.99 21.14 29.24
CA ALA A 296 6.89 22.10 28.60
C ALA A 296 8.31 21.55 28.38
N ALA A 297 8.76 20.62 29.23
CA ALA A 297 10.05 19.95 29.06
C ALA A 297 10.12 19.13 27.76
N ASN A 298 8.99 18.61 27.27
CA ASN A 298 8.90 17.81 26.04
C ASN A 298 8.90 18.68 24.77
N LEU A 299 8.72 20.00 24.87
CA LEU A 299 8.67 20.89 23.70
C LEU A 299 9.95 20.81 22.84
N THR A 300 11.10 20.58 23.45
CA THR A 300 12.36 20.42 22.70
C THR A 300 12.34 19.17 21.82
N ASP A 301 11.80 18.06 22.33
CA ASP A 301 11.65 16.81 21.58
C ASP A 301 10.61 16.99 20.47
N SER A 302 9.50 17.69 20.74
CA SER A 302 8.49 18.05 19.74
C SER A 302 9.08 18.89 18.60
N VAL A 303 9.94 19.86 18.89
CA VAL A 303 10.64 20.66 17.86
C VAL A 303 11.58 19.79 17.04
N ALA A 304 12.30 18.86 17.67
CA ALA A 304 13.18 17.92 16.97
C ALA A 304 12.38 17.00 16.03
N TYR A 305 11.24 16.47 16.50
CA TYR A 305 10.32 15.67 15.69
C TYR A 305 9.81 16.45 14.47
N LEU A 306 9.27 17.65 14.67
CA LEU A 306 8.77 18.49 13.57
C LEU A 306 9.87 18.91 12.59
N THR A 307 11.10 19.08 13.07
CA THR A 307 12.26 19.35 12.21
C THR A 307 12.54 18.17 11.28
N ALA A 308 12.52 16.94 11.82
CA ALA A 308 12.69 15.72 11.03
C ALA A 308 11.51 15.50 10.06
N LEU A 309 10.27 15.72 10.51
CA LEU A 309 9.08 15.62 9.67
C LEU A 309 9.14 16.62 8.51
N LYS A 310 9.48 17.89 8.80
CA LYS A 310 9.66 18.91 7.76
C LYS A 310 10.75 18.52 6.76
N ALA A 311 11.90 18.05 7.22
CA ALA A 311 12.98 17.64 6.33
C ALA A 311 12.55 16.48 5.40
N THR A 312 11.76 15.54 5.95
CA THR A 312 11.17 14.44 5.18
C THR A 312 10.16 14.97 4.16
N ALA A 313 9.21 15.81 4.59
CA ALA A 313 8.20 16.41 3.72
C ALA A 313 8.84 17.24 2.58
N ASP A 314 9.86 18.04 2.89
CA ASP A 314 10.60 18.85 1.91
C ASP A 314 11.38 17.99 0.89
N SER A 315 11.72 16.74 1.24
CA SER A 315 12.42 15.82 0.33
C SER A 315 11.53 15.30 -0.80
N PHE A 316 10.22 15.36 -0.65
CA PHE A 316 9.26 14.94 -1.67
C PHE A 316 9.04 16.03 -2.72
N SER A 317 8.94 15.62 -3.99
CA SER A 317 8.29 16.44 -5.01
C SER A 317 6.83 16.73 -4.61
N PRO A 318 6.20 17.79 -5.15
CA PRO A 318 4.79 18.08 -4.87
C PRO A 318 3.89 16.84 -5.01
N TYR A 319 4.21 15.95 -5.96
CA TYR A 319 3.66 14.61 -6.06
C TYR A 319 4.77 13.58 -5.82
N TYR A 320 4.61 12.71 -4.82
CA TYR A 320 5.61 11.68 -4.50
C TYR A 320 5.71 10.61 -5.58
N LEU A 321 4.57 10.16 -6.12
CA LEU A 321 4.51 9.16 -7.17
C LEU A 321 4.42 9.83 -8.54
N ALA A 322 5.11 9.24 -9.52
CA ALA A 322 5.06 9.70 -10.89
C ALA A 322 3.64 9.56 -11.47
N LYS A 323 3.24 10.48 -12.36
CA LYS A 323 1.95 10.43 -13.05
C LYS A 323 1.67 9.12 -13.81
N SER A 324 2.71 8.36 -14.15
CA SER A 324 2.60 7.06 -14.83
C SER A 324 2.45 5.88 -13.87
N PHE A 325 2.33 6.11 -12.56
CA PHE A 325 2.30 5.04 -11.55
C PHE A 325 1.22 4.00 -11.85
N LEU A 326 -0.05 4.40 -11.99
CA LEU A 326 -1.16 3.49 -12.32
C LEU A 326 -1.06 2.85 -13.72
N LYS A 327 -0.18 3.36 -14.58
CA LYS A 327 0.10 2.79 -15.91
C LYS A 327 1.13 1.66 -15.84
N SER A 328 1.98 1.68 -14.82
CA SER A 328 2.91 0.60 -14.53
C SER A 328 2.16 -0.56 -13.89
N HIS A 329 2.53 -1.78 -14.30
CA HIS A 329 1.96 -3.00 -13.78
C HIS A 329 3.00 -4.12 -13.76
N SER A 330 2.75 -5.12 -12.92
CA SER A 330 3.47 -6.38 -12.89
C SER A 330 2.83 -7.40 -13.84
N ASN A 331 3.67 -8.08 -14.59
CA ASN A 331 3.38 -9.35 -15.24
C ASN A 331 4.41 -10.40 -14.77
N GLU A 332 4.39 -11.61 -15.32
CA GLU A 332 5.33 -12.70 -14.97
C GLU A 332 6.82 -12.32 -15.08
N SER A 333 7.17 -11.37 -15.95
CA SER A 333 8.56 -10.92 -16.15
C SER A 333 8.97 -9.75 -15.23
N GLY A 334 8.05 -9.27 -14.39
CA GLY A 334 8.22 -8.15 -13.47
C GLY A 334 7.43 -6.90 -13.87
N ASN A 335 7.90 -5.74 -13.42
CA ASN A 335 7.21 -4.46 -13.62
C ASN A 335 7.50 -3.86 -15.01
N VAL A 336 6.43 -3.58 -15.75
CA VAL A 336 6.45 -3.09 -17.14
C VAL A 336 5.53 -1.89 -17.34
N ASN A 337 5.72 -1.17 -18.44
CA ASN A 337 4.80 -0.16 -18.95
C ASN A 337 5.02 0.10 -20.45
N ASP A 338 4.02 0.70 -21.10
CA ASP A 338 4.05 1.16 -22.49
C ASP A 338 4.40 0.08 -23.53
N GLY A 339 5.68 -0.12 -23.83
CA GLY A 339 6.11 -1.06 -24.86
C GLY A 339 7.43 -1.68 -24.49
N TYR A 340 7.49 -3.01 -24.54
CA TYR A 340 8.64 -3.78 -24.11
C TYR A 340 8.80 -5.03 -24.98
N ILE A 341 9.97 -5.66 -24.89
CA ILE A 341 10.21 -6.98 -25.48
C ILE A 341 10.56 -7.90 -24.31
N ARG A 342 9.66 -8.80 -23.94
CA ARG A 342 9.95 -9.85 -22.96
C ARG A 342 10.68 -10.99 -23.65
N ASN A 343 11.72 -11.51 -23.01
CA ASN A 343 12.34 -12.77 -23.41
C ASN A 343 12.30 -13.75 -22.25
N GLU A 344 11.71 -14.91 -22.52
CA GLU A 344 11.69 -16.04 -21.62
C GLU A 344 12.52 -17.15 -22.23
N THR A 345 13.53 -17.62 -21.51
CA THR A 345 14.38 -18.73 -21.88
C THR A 345 14.36 -19.74 -20.75
N LYS A 346 13.89 -20.96 -21.03
CA LYS A 346 13.87 -22.07 -20.08
C LYS A 346 14.86 -23.15 -20.51
N LEU A 347 15.64 -23.66 -19.57
CA LEU A 347 16.53 -24.82 -19.75
C LEU A 347 16.05 -25.95 -18.86
N TYR A 348 15.75 -27.10 -19.44
CA TYR A 348 15.19 -28.24 -18.74
C TYR A 348 16.23 -29.33 -18.52
N PHE A 349 16.21 -29.91 -17.33
CA PHE A 349 17.06 -31.02 -16.91
C PHE A 349 16.18 -32.11 -16.32
N ASN A 350 16.20 -33.30 -16.93
CA ASN A 350 15.47 -34.43 -16.38
C ASN A 350 16.40 -35.62 -16.15
N ALA A 351 16.12 -36.40 -15.11
CA ALA A 351 16.73 -37.71 -14.92
C ALA A 351 15.70 -38.70 -14.38
N MET A 352 15.62 -39.89 -15.00
CA MET A 352 14.73 -40.96 -14.57
C MET A 352 15.33 -42.34 -14.92
N PRO A 353 15.35 -43.31 -14.00
CA PRO A 353 15.70 -44.69 -14.28
C PRO A 353 14.60 -45.39 -15.10
N LYS A 354 14.95 -46.46 -15.81
CA LYS A 354 13.98 -47.25 -16.60
C LYS A 354 12.81 -47.82 -15.78
N ASP A 355 13.06 -48.15 -14.51
CA ASP A 355 12.03 -48.68 -13.60
C ASP A 355 11.12 -47.57 -13.01
N LYS A 356 11.42 -46.30 -13.31
CA LYS A 356 10.68 -45.11 -12.89
C LYS A 356 10.50 -44.99 -11.36
N LYS A 357 11.32 -45.68 -10.56
CA LYS A 357 11.18 -45.68 -9.08
C LYS A 357 11.52 -44.34 -8.43
N TRP A 358 12.27 -43.50 -9.12
CA TRP A 358 12.46 -42.10 -8.77
C TRP A 358 12.49 -41.25 -10.03
N SER A 359 12.24 -39.94 -9.92
CA SER A 359 12.49 -38.99 -11.00
C SER A 359 13.06 -37.69 -10.45
N PHE A 360 13.75 -36.97 -11.31
CA PHE A 360 14.28 -35.65 -11.06
C PHE A 360 13.94 -34.76 -12.26
N TYR A 361 13.42 -33.58 -11.98
CA TYR A 361 13.16 -32.52 -12.93
C TYR A 361 13.70 -31.20 -12.35
N ALA A 362 14.34 -30.41 -13.20
CA ALA A 362 14.66 -29.03 -12.89
C ALA A 362 14.50 -28.16 -14.14
N ALA A 363 14.04 -26.93 -13.94
CA ALA A 363 14.00 -25.91 -14.97
C ALA A 363 14.74 -24.67 -14.48
N LEU A 364 15.73 -24.21 -15.26
CA LEU A 364 16.29 -22.88 -15.09
C LEU A 364 15.52 -21.94 -16.00
N GLU A 365 15.12 -20.77 -15.50
CA GLU A 365 14.44 -19.75 -16.29
C GLU A 365 15.19 -18.42 -16.25
N TYR A 366 15.26 -17.77 -17.40
CA TYR A 366 15.49 -16.35 -17.52
C TYR A 366 14.23 -15.75 -18.14
N ASP A 367 13.49 -14.94 -17.39
CA ASP A 367 12.28 -14.28 -17.89
C ASP A 367 12.28 -12.79 -17.53
N ARG A 368 12.62 -11.94 -18.52
CA ARG A 368 12.79 -10.50 -18.30
C ARG A 368 12.46 -9.64 -19.53
N PRO A 369 12.02 -8.39 -19.35
CA PRO A 369 12.05 -7.37 -20.39
C PRO A 369 13.50 -7.06 -20.82
N ILE A 370 13.75 -7.06 -22.12
CA ILE A 370 15.06 -6.72 -22.71
C ILE A 370 15.27 -5.21 -22.68
N ASN A 371 16.37 -4.77 -22.07
CA ASN A 371 16.88 -3.42 -22.25
C ASN A 371 17.56 -3.29 -23.62
N ASN A 372 17.01 -2.45 -24.50
CA ASN A 372 17.50 -2.24 -25.86
C ASN A 372 18.68 -1.25 -25.97
N ASP A 373 19.02 -0.53 -24.90
CA ASP A 373 20.13 0.44 -24.89
C ASP A 373 21.50 -0.26 -24.98
N THR A 374 21.61 -1.49 -24.47
CA THR A 374 22.82 -2.30 -24.57
C THR A 374 22.47 -3.77 -24.75
N VAL A 375 22.30 -4.23 -26.00
CA VAL A 375 22.17 -5.66 -26.32
C VAL A 375 23.42 -6.46 -25.88
N ASP A 376 24.55 -5.77 -25.71
CA ASP A 376 25.81 -6.35 -25.24
C ASP A 376 25.88 -6.55 -23.71
N ASN A 377 24.98 -5.93 -22.93
CA ASN A 377 25.01 -5.98 -21.47
C ASN A 377 23.91 -6.91 -20.93
N ARG A 378 24.14 -8.21 -21.08
CA ARG A 378 23.60 -9.32 -20.26
C ARG A 378 22.08 -9.48 -20.07
N GLY A 379 21.23 -8.63 -20.66
CA GLY A 379 19.77 -8.80 -20.59
C GLY A 379 19.19 -8.37 -19.24
N GLY A 380 19.39 -7.11 -18.85
CA GLY A 380 18.80 -6.57 -17.63
C GLY A 380 18.96 -5.05 -17.55
N ARG A 381 18.24 -4.41 -16.63
CA ARG A 381 18.42 -2.97 -16.35
C ARG A 381 19.75 -2.71 -15.61
N ASP A 382 20.26 -3.73 -14.91
CA ASP A 382 21.48 -3.73 -14.11
C ASP A 382 22.16 -5.12 -14.13
N SER A 383 23.28 -5.26 -13.41
CA SER A 383 24.03 -6.53 -13.33
C SER A 383 23.35 -7.63 -12.52
N GLU A 384 22.35 -7.29 -11.70
CA GLU A 384 21.64 -8.25 -10.84
C GLU A 384 20.48 -8.92 -11.60
N SER A 385 19.90 -8.22 -12.57
CA SER A 385 18.75 -8.63 -13.38
C SER A 385 19.05 -9.58 -14.56
N SER A 386 20.27 -10.12 -14.67
CA SER A 386 20.76 -10.85 -15.86
C SER A 386 21.07 -12.34 -15.63
N ASN A 387 20.43 -12.99 -14.66
CA ASN A 387 20.75 -14.38 -14.26
C ASN A 387 19.59 -15.34 -14.54
N PHE A 388 19.92 -16.60 -14.83
CA PHE A 388 18.94 -17.68 -14.76
C PHE A 388 18.61 -17.98 -13.29
N GLY A 389 17.33 -17.94 -12.94
CA GLY A 389 16.80 -18.47 -11.69
C GLY A 389 16.54 -19.98 -11.81
N LEU A 390 16.50 -20.67 -10.68
CA LEU A 390 15.97 -22.04 -10.62
C LEU A 390 14.45 -21.94 -10.43
N GLU A 391 13.75 -22.02 -11.55
CA GLU A 391 12.29 -21.82 -11.62
C GLU A 391 11.55 -23.04 -11.08
N ARG A 392 12.01 -24.25 -11.41
CA ARG A 392 11.39 -25.48 -10.93
C ARG A 392 12.40 -26.50 -10.49
N LEU A 393 12.03 -27.26 -9.46
CA LEU A 393 12.76 -28.41 -8.96
C LEU A 393 11.77 -29.44 -8.43
N ASN A 394 11.76 -30.65 -8.98
CA ASN A 394 10.89 -31.73 -8.51
C ASN A 394 11.69 -33.03 -8.43
N ALA A 395 11.83 -33.55 -7.22
CA ALA A 395 12.31 -34.89 -6.98
C ALA A 395 11.14 -35.75 -6.52
N SER A 396 10.96 -36.91 -7.16
CA SER A 396 9.88 -37.83 -6.81
C SER A 396 10.39 -39.25 -6.56
N ILE A 397 9.72 -39.97 -5.67
CA ILE A 397 10.00 -41.37 -5.35
C ILE A 397 8.69 -42.15 -5.28
N GLU A 398 8.64 -43.28 -5.97
CA GLU A 398 7.53 -44.21 -5.85
C GLU A 398 7.63 -44.98 -4.52
N LEU A 399 6.62 -44.84 -3.66
CA LEU A 399 6.55 -45.52 -2.37
C LEU A 399 5.98 -46.93 -2.53
N THR A 400 4.88 -47.04 -3.29
CA THR A 400 4.23 -48.29 -3.70
C THR A 400 3.62 -48.10 -5.09
N ASP A 401 3.21 -49.19 -5.74
CA ASP A 401 2.51 -49.11 -7.03
C ASP A 401 1.30 -48.15 -6.93
N GLY A 402 1.31 -47.08 -7.73
CA GLY A 402 0.27 -46.05 -7.74
C GLY A 402 0.40 -44.94 -6.67
N LEU A 403 1.41 -44.97 -5.80
CA LEU A 403 1.66 -43.95 -4.78
C LEU A 403 3.06 -43.36 -4.89
N ARG A 404 3.14 -42.03 -5.01
CA ARG A 404 4.39 -41.30 -5.20
C ARG A 404 4.48 -40.10 -4.25
N LEU A 405 5.66 -39.94 -3.66
CA LEU A 405 6.03 -38.74 -2.90
C LEU A 405 6.85 -37.82 -3.80
N HIS A 406 6.60 -36.54 -3.69
CA HIS A 406 7.28 -35.46 -4.39
C HIS A 406 7.79 -34.41 -3.40
N THR A 407 8.87 -33.73 -3.78
CA THR A 407 9.44 -32.62 -3.02
C THR A 407 10.17 -31.66 -3.95
N GLY A 408 10.19 -30.39 -3.55
CA GLY A 408 10.78 -29.28 -4.32
C GLY A 408 9.71 -28.23 -4.60
N TRP A 409 9.82 -27.49 -5.69
CA TRP A 409 8.90 -26.43 -6.11
C TRP A 409 8.61 -26.59 -7.61
N ASP A 410 7.37 -26.90 -7.93
CA ASP A 410 6.86 -27.21 -9.28
C ASP A 410 5.35 -26.99 -9.27
N ILE A 411 4.72 -26.83 -10.43
CA ILE A 411 3.29 -26.49 -10.50
C ILE A 411 2.46 -27.56 -9.79
N TRP A 412 1.74 -27.15 -8.75
CA TRP A 412 0.70 -27.92 -8.09
C TRP A 412 -0.56 -27.06 -7.99
N GLY A 413 -1.73 -27.68 -8.12
CA GLY A 413 -3.00 -26.94 -8.15
C GLY A 413 -4.21 -27.78 -7.79
N MET A 414 -5.23 -27.13 -7.22
CA MET A 414 -6.50 -27.76 -6.89
C MET A 414 -7.48 -27.71 -8.07
N ASP A 415 -7.58 -26.58 -8.74
CA ASP A 415 -8.60 -26.28 -9.75
C ASP A 415 -8.08 -25.53 -11.00
N ILE A 416 -6.77 -25.26 -11.05
CA ILE A 416 -6.12 -24.59 -12.18
C ILE A 416 -6.34 -25.33 -13.52
N ILE A 417 -6.50 -24.57 -14.61
CA ILE A 417 -6.69 -25.01 -16.01
C ILE A 417 -8.07 -25.61 -16.30
N GLU A 418 -8.44 -26.69 -15.63
CA GLU A 418 -9.61 -27.51 -16.00
C GLU A 418 -10.94 -26.95 -15.48
N ALA A 419 -10.90 -26.12 -14.43
CA ALA A 419 -12.07 -25.50 -13.82
C ALA A 419 -12.00 -23.95 -13.91
N GLY A 420 -12.64 -23.25 -12.97
CA GLY A 420 -12.62 -21.79 -12.90
C GLY A 420 -11.26 -21.21 -12.51
N SER A 421 -10.36 -22.02 -11.93
CA SER A 421 -9.05 -21.59 -11.45
C SER A 421 -9.16 -20.46 -10.40
N MET A 422 -10.14 -20.58 -9.51
CA MET A 422 -10.47 -19.62 -8.46
C MET A 422 -9.73 -19.89 -7.15
N VAL A 423 -9.17 -21.08 -6.93
CA VAL A 423 -8.65 -21.47 -5.60
C VAL A 423 -7.14 -21.45 -5.53
N TYR A 424 -6.45 -22.42 -6.15
CA TYR A 424 -5.00 -22.54 -6.02
C TYR A 424 -4.37 -23.19 -7.24
N GLY A 425 -3.28 -22.56 -7.70
CA GLY A 425 -2.35 -23.15 -8.64
C GLY A 425 -1.11 -22.28 -8.75
N ASP A 426 0.01 -22.78 -8.27
CA ASP A 426 1.31 -22.09 -8.31
C ASP A 426 2.44 -23.12 -8.14
N ASP A 427 3.70 -22.71 -8.26
CA ASP A 427 4.88 -23.55 -8.12
C ASP A 427 5.62 -23.38 -6.78
N ASN A 428 4.89 -23.10 -5.70
CA ASN A 428 5.47 -22.95 -4.36
C ASN A 428 6.23 -24.20 -3.87
N PRO A 429 7.31 -24.03 -3.08
CA PRO A 429 8.07 -25.13 -2.50
C PRO A 429 7.27 -25.94 -1.50
N GLY A 430 7.49 -27.25 -1.47
CA GLY A 430 6.88 -28.12 -0.49
C GLY A 430 7.09 -29.61 -0.70
N PHE A 431 6.16 -30.37 -0.12
CA PHE A 431 6.05 -31.82 -0.23
C PHE A 431 4.63 -32.18 -0.63
N TRP A 432 4.47 -33.10 -1.57
CA TRP A 432 3.16 -33.63 -1.89
C TRP A 432 3.19 -35.12 -2.20
N MET A 433 2.11 -35.79 -1.87
CA MET A 433 1.86 -37.17 -2.26
C MET A 433 0.81 -37.19 -3.35
N LYS A 434 0.98 -38.12 -4.31
CA LYS A 434 0.00 -38.40 -5.35
C LYS A 434 -0.34 -39.88 -5.37
N GLY A 435 -1.63 -40.18 -5.36
CA GLY A 435 -2.19 -41.50 -5.60
C GLY A 435 -2.90 -41.55 -6.95
N ASP A 436 -2.56 -42.53 -7.79
CA ASP A 436 -3.20 -42.80 -9.07
C ASP A 436 -3.81 -44.21 -9.03
N TYR A 437 -5.14 -44.27 -9.00
CA TYR A 437 -5.89 -45.52 -8.96
C TYR A 437 -7.03 -45.48 -9.97
N LYS A 438 -7.38 -46.65 -10.55
CA LYS A 438 -8.33 -46.77 -11.67
C LYS A 438 -9.66 -46.01 -11.56
N SER A 439 -10.15 -45.77 -10.35
CA SER A 439 -11.46 -45.11 -10.13
C SER A 439 -11.35 -43.78 -9.41
N PHE A 440 -10.18 -43.46 -8.86
CA PHE A 440 -9.94 -42.20 -8.16
C PHE A 440 -8.46 -41.87 -8.11
N ASP A 441 -8.17 -40.57 -8.20
CA ASP A 441 -6.83 -40.03 -7.96
C ASP A 441 -6.89 -39.10 -6.75
N PHE A 442 -5.80 -38.95 -6.02
CA PHE A 442 -5.74 -37.95 -4.96
C PHE A 442 -4.37 -37.29 -4.89
N SER A 443 -4.33 -36.11 -4.30
CA SER A 443 -3.09 -35.48 -3.87
C SER A 443 -3.26 -34.78 -2.54
N ILE A 444 -2.22 -34.79 -1.72
CA ILE A 444 -2.14 -34.03 -0.46
C ILE A 444 -0.77 -33.36 -0.46
N ALA A 445 -0.75 -32.06 -0.17
CA ALA A 445 0.42 -31.21 -0.22
C ALA A 445 0.53 -30.37 1.07
N TRP A 446 1.78 -30.17 1.51
CA TRP A 446 2.17 -29.04 2.35
C TRP A 446 3.07 -28.16 1.49
N LEU A 447 2.74 -26.87 1.40
CA LEU A 447 3.37 -25.89 0.53
C LEU A 447 3.70 -24.66 1.37
N LYS A 448 4.91 -24.14 1.23
CA LYS A 448 5.36 -22.92 1.90
C LYS A 448 5.26 -21.77 0.91
N LEU A 449 4.40 -20.80 1.20
CA LEU A 449 4.15 -19.65 0.32
C LEU A 449 5.04 -18.47 0.70
N GLU A 450 5.35 -18.32 1.99
CA GLU A 450 6.20 -17.26 2.54
C GLU A 450 7.07 -17.79 3.68
N ASP A 451 8.29 -17.24 3.82
CA ASP A 451 9.29 -17.58 4.84
C ASP A 451 9.85 -16.30 5.45
N ASN A 452 9.42 -15.98 6.67
CA ASN A 452 9.81 -14.74 7.36
C ASN A 452 11.06 -14.93 8.25
N ASP A 453 11.44 -16.18 8.51
CA ASP A 453 12.66 -16.54 9.26
C ASP A 453 13.94 -16.44 8.39
N PHE A 454 13.83 -16.45 7.06
CA PHE A 454 14.99 -16.34 6.17
C PHE A 454 15.42 -14.88 5.94
N GLN A 455 16.59 -14.53 6.48
CA GLN A 455 17.13 -13.17 6.39
C GLN A 455 18.52 -13.15 5.75
N ILE A 456 18.76 -12.16 4.89
CA ILE A 456 20.05 -12.00 4.18
C ILE A 456 21.17 -11.43 5.06
N SER A 457 20.86 -11.08 6.32
CA SER A 457 21.75 -10.41 7.26
C SER A 457 21.45 -10.85 8.69
N ALA A 458 22.50 -11.00 9.50
CA ALA A 458 22.37 -11.32 10.91
C ALA A 458 21.73 -10.20 11.76
N ALA A 459 21.68 -8.97 11.23
CA ALA A 459 21.03 -7.84 11.90
C ALA A 459 19.50 -7.87 11.73
N ASP A 460 19.01 -8.60 10.73
CA ASP A 460 17.59 -8.62 10.34
C ASP A 460 16.91 -9.93 10.77
N GLN A 461 17.63 -10.85 11.43
CA GLN A 461 17.06 -12.08 11.98
C GLN A 461 16.04 -11.77 13.09
N SER A 462 14.77 -12.07 12.84
CA SER A 462 13.75 -12.19 13.88
C SER A 462 13.90 -13.56 14.58
N ASN A 463 13.39 -13.66 15.81
CA ASN A 463 13.32 -14.93 16.56
C ASN A 463 11.91 -15.55 16.47
N ALA A 464 11.14 -15.17 15.46
CA ALA A 464 9.72 -15.41 15.43
C ALA A 464 9.41 -16.64 14.58
N SER A 465 9.58 -17.79 15.21
CA SER A 465 9.48 -19.12 14.59
C SER A 465 8.09 -19.50 14.05
N ASP A 466 7.14 -18.56 14.01
CA ASP A 466 5.73 -18.81 13.71
C ASP A 466 5.10 -17.73 12.81
N GLU A 467 5.92 -16.93 12.13
CA GLU A 467 5.50 -15.79 11.31
C GLU A 467 5.29 -16.16 9.82
N ASP A 468 5.19 -17.44 9.48
CA ASP A 468 5.17 -17.91 8.09
C ASP A 468 3.77 -18.06 7.47
N ARG A 469 3.70 -18.01 6.12
CA ARG A 469 2.53 -18.44 5.35
C ARG A 469 2.69 -19.86 4.80
N ASP A 470 1.88 -20.78 5.31
CA ASP A 470 1.88 -22.20 4.94
C ASP A 470 0.50 -22.68 4.48
N VAL A 471 0.50 -23.57 3.47
CA VAL A 471 -0.72 -24.18 2.94
C VAL A 471 -0.68 -25.69 3.11
N ILE A 472 -1.71 -26.25 3.73
CA ILE A 472 -2.00 -27.69 3.73
C ILE A 472 -3.24 -27.92 2.87
N ALA A 473 -3.05 -28.56 1.72
CA ALA A 473 -4.13 -28.72 0.76
C ALA A 473 -4.17 -30.11 0.15
N GLY A 474 -5.31 -30.47 -0.44
CA GLY A 474 -5.45 -31.75 -1.12
C GLY A 474 -6.74 -31.86 -1.91
N TYR A 475 -6.77 -32.84 -2.79
CA TYR A 475 -7.92 -33.15 -3.61
C TYR A 475 -8.11 -34.65 -3.83
N LEU A 476 -9.33 -35.02 -4.21
CA LEU A 476 -9.75 -36.35 -4.63
C LEU A 476 -10.55 -36.22 -5.94
N ASP A 477 -10.01 -36.79 -7.01
CA ASP A 477 -10.73 -37.00 -8.27
C ASP A 477 -11.49 -38.33 -8.21
N TYR A 478 -12.75 -38.30 -8.61
CA TYR A 478 -13.56 -39.50 -8.84
C TYR A 478 -13.98 -39.57 -10.30
N TYR A 479 -13.54 -40.63 -10.98
CA TYR A 479 -13.86 -40.86 -12.40
C TYR A 479 -15.19 -41.59 -12.55
N ILE A 480 -16.07 -41.09 -13.42
CA ILE A 480 -17.40 -41.68 -13.59
C ILE A 480 -17.30 -42.99 -14.39
N PRO A 481 -17.75 -44.13 -13.85
CA PRO A 481 -17.69 -45.41 -14.56
C PRO A 481 -18.42 -45.37 -15.91
N GLY A 482 -17.73 -45.81 -16.97
CA GLY A 482 -18.25 -45.78 -18.34
C GLY A 482 -18.19 -44.41 -19.02
N ARG A 483 -17.63 -43.40 -18.35
CA ARG A 483 -17.40 -42.04 -18.86
C ARG A 483 -16.00 -41.59 -18.46
N GLU A 484 -14.99 -42.23 -19.04
CA GLU A 484 -13.57 -42.12 -18.63
C GLU A 484 -12.99 -40.70 -18.70
N LYS A 485 -13.65 -39.76 -19.39
CA LYS A 485 -13.24 -38.35 -19.48
C LYS A 485 -13.93 -37.45 -18.46
N ASP A 486 -14.87 -37.98 -17.69
CA ASP A 486 -15.71 -37.21 -16.79
C ASP A 486 -15.29 -37.48 -15.36
N LYS A 487 -15.09 -36.40 -14.60
CA LYS A 487 -14.66 -36.49 -13.22
C LYS A 487 -15.35 -35.46 -12.34
N VAL A 488 -15.46 -35.81 -11.07
CA VAL A 488 -15.74 -34.88 -9.98
C VAL A 488 -14.48 -34.77 -9.14
N ARG A 489 -13.97 -33.56 -8.92
CA ARG A 489 -12.91 -33.30 -7.94
C ARG A 489 -13.54 -32.72 -6.68
N PHE A 490 -13.18 -33.26 -5.52
CA PHE A 490 -13.38 -32.62 -4.22
C PHE A 490 -12.04 -32.11 -3.73
N PHE A 491 -12.00 -30.94 -3.12
CA PHE A 491 -10.74 -30.38 -2.61
C PHE A 491 -10.96 -29.60 -1.32
N TYR A 492 -9.86 -29.47 -0.58
CA TYR A 492 -9.77 -28.72 0.65
C TYR A 492 -8.37 -28.11 0.76
N GLY A 493 -8.30 -26.87 1.22
CA GLY A 493 -7.06 -26.17 1.57
C GLY A 493 -7.22 -25.45 2.90
N TYR A 494 -6.16 -25.45 3.69
CA TYR A 494 -5.98 -24.62 4.88
C TYR A 494 -4.78 -23.72 4.61
N ASP A 495 -5.01 -22.42 4.52
CA ASP A 495 -4.03 -21.36 4.31
C ASP A 495 -3.84 -20.66 5.66
N ARG A 496 -2.68 -20.92 6.25
CA ARG A 496 -2.25 -20.34 7.51
C ARG A 496 -1.39 -19.14 7.18
N ILE A 497 -1.85 -17.94 7.50
CA ILE A 497 -1.24 -16.67 7.11
C ILE A 497 -0.82 -15.93 8.37
N ARG A 498 0.46 -15.58 8.45
CA ARG A 498 1.07 -14.91 9.61
C ARG A 498 1.98 -13.79 9.12
N ASP A 499 2.18 -12.79 9.97
CA ASP A 499 3.01 -11.61 9.68
C ASP A 499 2.66 -10.84 8.40
N VAL A 500 1.38 -10.89 8.01
CA VAL A 500 0.87 -10.07 6.92
C VAL A 500 0.10 -8.89 7.51
N PRO A 501 0.56 -7.65 7.30
CA PRO A 501 -0.10 -6.48 7.88
C PRO A 501 -1.46 -6.21 7.22
N ALA A 502 -2.45 -5.84 8.05
CA ALA A 502 -3.75 -5.37 7.59
C ALA A 502 -3.64 -3.91 7.10
N MET A 503 -3.51 -3.70 5.79
CA MET A 503 -3.40 -2.37 5.20
C MET A 503 -3.93 -2.34 3.78
N ASP A 504 -4.37 -1.17 3.32
CA ASP A 504 -4.81 -1.00 1.93
C ASP A 504 -3.68 -0.60 0.97
N LEU A 505 -3.97 -0.61 -0.34
CA LEU A 505 -2.97 -0.26 -1.35
C LEU A 505 -2.39 1.14 -1.11
N THR A 506 -3.25 2.10 -0.74
CA THR A 506 -2.82 3.47 -0.41
C THR A 506 -1.88 3.47 0.80
N GLY A 507 -2.21 2.71 1.85
CA GLY A 507 -1.45 2.55 3.08
C GLY A 507 -0.11 1.88 2.84
N ALA A 508 -0.08 0.80 2.06
CA ALA A 508 1.15 0.09 1.69
C ALA A 508 2.14 1.01 0.95
N ILE A 509 1.66 1.80 -0.01
CA ILE A 509 2.52 2.73 -0.75
C ILE A 509 2.94 3.91 0.15
N ALA A 510 2.04 4.41 0.98
CA ALA A 510 2.34 5.50 1.92
C ALA A 510 3.37 5.07 2.98
N ALA A 511 3.29 3.85 3.50
CA ALA A 511 4.23 3.28 4.47
C ALA A 511 5.66 3.24 3.93
N GLN A 512 5.84 2.86 2.65
CA GLN A 512 7.16 2.89 2.00
C GLN A 512 7.78 4.30 1.95
N ALA A 513 6.95 5.34 1.97
CA ALA A 513 7.35 6.73 2.02
C ALA A 513 7.46 7.30 3.45
N GLY A 514 7.12 6.53 4.50
CA GLY A 514 6.98 7.06 5.86
C GLY A 514 5.80 8.03 6.00
N LEU A 515 4.75 7.84 5.18
CA LEU A 515 3.52 8.63 5.13
C LEU A 515 2.29 7.88 5.66
N ALA A 516 2.45 6.69 6.23
CA ALA A 516 1.35 5.82 6.65
C ALA A 516 0.34 6.53 7.59
N ASP A 517 0.84 7.31 8.55
CA ASP A 517 -0.01 8.07 9.50
C ASP A 517 -0.89 9.14 8.83
N TYR A 518 -0.62 9.46 7.56
CA TYR A 518 -1.25 10.56 6.84
C TYR A 518 -2.05 10.10 5.62
N ALA A 519 -1.88 8.85 5.16
CA ALA A 519 -2.49 8.34 3.94
C ALA A 519 -2.71 6.83 4.01
N GLY A 520 -3.88 6.38 3.55
CA GLY A 520 -4.23 4.96 3.52
C GLY A 520 -4.88 4.44 4.80
N ILE A 521 -5.50 3.26 4.72
CA ILE A 521 -5.98 2.50 5.88
C ILE A 521 -4.85 1.56 6.27
N TYR A 522 -4.49 1.60 7.54
CA TYR A 522 -3.46 0.72 8.08
C TYR A 522 -3.88 0.36 9.51
N GLY A 523 -3.97 -0.94 9.79
CA GLY A 523 -3.97 -1.48 11.15
C GLY A 523 -2.59 -1.29 11.76
N ASN A 524 -2.47 -1.34 13.09
CA ASN A 524 -1.39 -0.79 13.92
C ASN A 524 0.09 -1.23 13.64
N ASN A 525 0.52 -1.58 12.42
CA ASN A 525 1.90 -1.93 12.03
C ASN A 525 2.39 -1.32 10.69
N GLY A 526 2.36 0.02 10.58
CA GLY A 526 2.91 0.80 9.47
C GLY A 526 3.95 1.85 9.92
N ILE A 527 4.11 2.05 11.22
CA ILE A 527 5.20 2.86 11.79
C ILE A 527 6.32 1.90 12.20
N LYS A 528 7.57 2.26 11.91
CA LYS A 528 8.71 1.74 12.69
C LYS A 528 8.50 2.07 14.17
N GLY A 529 7.80 1.25 14.94
CA GLY A 529 7.71 1.40 16.39
C GLY A 529 6.44 0.97 17.12
N SER A 530 5.42 0.40 16.48
CA SER A 530 4.33 -0.26 17.22
C SER A 530 4.71 -1.71 17.54
N GLU A 531 4.60 -2.07 18.82
CA GLU A 531 4.78 -3.43 19.34
C GLU A 531 3.50 -4.28 19.14
N ALA A 532 2.67 -3.98 18.13
CA ALA A 532 1.42 -4.69 17.91
C ALA A 532 1.70 -6.01 17.19
N ASP A 533 0.99 -7.08 17.57
CA ASP A 533 1.05 -8.36 16.88
C ASP A 533 0.43 -8.21 15.47
N THR A 534 0.95 -8.95 14.49
CA THR A 534 0.38 -9.00 13.14
C THR A 534 -0.80 -9.98 13.09
N ALA A 535 -1.72 -9.76 12.14
CA ALA A 535 -2.92 -10.57 12.02
C ALA A 535 -2.59 -12.07 11.93
N ASP A 536 -3.25 -12.87 12.79
CA ASP A 536 -3.24 -14.33 12.74
C ASP A 536 -4.46 -14.79 11.94
N THR A 537 -4.25 -15.07 10.65
CA THR A 537 -5.34 -15.47 9.76
C THR A 537 -5.31 -16.97 9.45
N ASP A 538 -6.40 -17.66 9.77
CA ASP A 538 -6.62 -19.08 9.48
C ASP A 538 -7.77 -19.25 8.48
N ALA A 539 -7.42 -19.41 7.20
CA ALA A 539 -8.39 -19.49 6.12
C ALA A 539 -8.55 -20.92 5.58
N HIS A 540 -9.77 -21.45 5.65
CA HIS A 540 -10.14 -22.76 5.12
C HIS A 540 -10.93 -22.61 3.82
N THR A 541 -10.53 -23.33 2.78
CA THR A 541 -11.27 -23.39 1.52
C THR A 541 -11.70 -24.82 1.24
N ILE A 542 -12.99 -25.03 0.98
CA ILE A 542 -13.55 -26.31 0.58
C ILE A 542 -14.35 -26.15 -0.69
N GLY A 543 -14.25 -27.11 -1.60
CA GLY A 543 -15.01 -27.04 -2.84
C GLY A 543 -15.03 -28.33 -3.62
N ALA A 544 -15.74 -28.26 -4.74
CA ALA A 544 -15.77 -29.32 -5.71
C ALA A 544 -16.02 -28.76 -7.11
N TYR A 545 -15.51 -29.45 -8.12
CA TYR A 545 -15.91 -29.21 -9.49
C TYR A 545 -16.23 -30.50 -10.23
N TYR A 546 -17.04 -30.36 -11.27
CA TYR A 546 -17.33 -31.38 -12.26
C TYR A 546 -16.86 -30.89 -13.64
N VAL A 547 -16.17 -31.76 -14.36
CA VAL A 547 -15.88 -31.58 -15.78
C VAL A 547 -16.30 -32.84 -16.54
N GLY A 548 -16.96 -32.68 -17.68
CA GLY A 548 -17.33 -33.83 -18.48
C GLY A 548 -18.00 -33.51 -19.82
N ASN A 549 -18.12 -34.55 -20.64
CA ASN A 549 -18.57 -34.45 -22.02
C ASN A 549 -19.87 -35.24 -22.23
N PHE A 550 -20.90 -34.56 -22.76
CA PHE A 550 -22.22 -35.08 -23.09
C PHE A 550 -22.44 -35.00 -24.61
N GLY A 551 -21.82 -35.93 -25.34
CA GLY A 551 -21.86 -35.93 -26.80
C GLY A 551 -21.07 -34.75 -27.38
N LEU A 552 -21.77 -33.77 -27.95
CA LEU A 552 -21.17 -32.55 -28.50
C LEU A 552 -20.96 -31.47 -27.43
N VAL A 553 -21.62 -31.59 -26.28
CA VAL A 553 -21.60 -30.57 -25.22
C VAL A 553 -20.54 -30.93 -24.20
N ASN A 554 -19.63 -30.01 -23.88
CA ASN A 554 -18.76 -30.12 -22.71
C ASN A 554 -19.28 -29.18 -21.64
N PHE A 555 -19.20 -29.63 -20.39
CA PHE A 555 -19.71 -28.91 -19.24
C PHE A 555 -18.67 -28.88 -18.13
N MET A 556 -18.49 -27.70 -17.54
CA MET A 556 -17.72 -27.46 -16.34
C MET A 556 -18.61 -26.74 -15.33
N ALA A 557 -18.56 -27.15 -14.07
CA ALA A 557 -19.15 -26.41 -12.95
C ALA A 557 -18.30 -26.61 -11.69
N GLU A 558 -18.11 -25.53 -10.94
CA GLU A 558 -17.30 -25.46 -9.74
C GLU A 558 -18.02 -24.62 -8.68
N GLY A 559 -17.97 -25.07 -7.43
CA GLY A 559 -18.46 -24.33 -6.27
C GLY A 559 -17.45 -24.40 -5.14
N VAL A 560 -17.25 -23.27 -4.48
CA VAL A 560 -16.23 -23.08 -3.43
C VAL A 560 -16.83 -22.31 -2.28
N TYR A 561 -16.49 -22.71 -1.06
CA TYR A 561 -16.78 -21.98 0.17
C TYR A 561 -15.49 -21.78 0.96
N LYS A 562 -15.29 -20.57 1.46
CA LYS A 562 -14.15 -20.16 2.27
C LYS A 562 -14.65 -19.71 3.65
N TYR A 563 -14.02 -20.20 4.71
CA TYR A 563 -14.38 -19.89 6.10
C TYR A 563 -13.16 -19.88 7.00
N GLY A 564 -13.25 -19.29 8.18
CA GLY A 564 -12.10 -19.16 9.08
C GLY A 564 -12.20 -17.95 9.98
N SER A 565 -11.07 -17.48 10.49
CA SER A 565 -10.96 -16.22 11.24
C SER A 565 -9.65 -15.49 10.91
N ALA A 566 -9.62 -14.20 11.21
CA ALA A 566 -8.44 -13.36 11.26
C ALA A 566 -8.45 -12.62 12.60
N ASP A 567 -7.53 -13.00 13.48
CA ASP A 567 -7.45 -12.51 14.85
C ASP A 567 -6.31 -11.49 14.98
N ASP A 568 -6.37 -10.60 15.98
CA ASP A 568 -5.33 -9.62 16.31
C ASP A 568 -4.93 -8.72 15.10
N THR A 569 -5.91 -8.24 14.33
CA THR A 569 -5.64 -7.48 13.08
C THR A 569 -5.06 -6.08 13.32
N GLY A 570 -5.15 -5.57 14.54
CA GLY A 570 -4.73 -4.22 14.91
C GLY A 570 -5.59 -3.12 14.27
N LEU A 571 -6.83 -3.44 13.87
CA LEU A 571 -7.77 -2.51 13.24
C LEU A 571 -8.72 -1.87 14.25
N GLU A 572 -8.89 -2.40 15.46
CA GLU A 572 -9.79 -1.77 16.46
C GLU A 572 -9.35 -0.33 16.75
N GLY A 573 -10.28 0.62 16.58
CA GLY A 573 -10.02 2.05 16.79
C GLY A 573 -9.40 2.79 15.62
N VAL A 574 -9.10 2.12 14.49
CA VAL A 574 -8.59 2.74 13.27
C VAL A 574 -9.71 3.47 12.52
N ASP A 575 -9.46 4.72 12.14
CA ASP A 575 -10.32 5.46 11.21
C ASP A 575 -10.05 5.00 9.77
N ASN A 576 -10.96 4.21 9.22
CA ASN A 576 -10.85 3.71 7.85
C ASN A 576 -11.21 4.78 6.79
N GLY A 577 -11.54 6.01 7.20
CA GLY A 577 -11.98 7.11 6.35
C GLY A 577 -13.49 7.17 6.15
N VAL A 578 -14.24 6.24 6.74
CA VAL A 578 -15.71 6.13 6.73
C VAL A 578 -16.23 6.13 8.17
N SER A 579 -15.71 5.21 8.98
CA SER A 579 -16.04 5.00 10.39
C SER A 579 -14.77 4.62 11.17
N VAL A 580 -14.90 4.54 12.49
CA VAL A 580 -13.86 3.96 13.35
C VAL A 580 -14.20 2.49 13.53
N ILE A 581 -13.28 1.60 13.13
CA ILE A 581 -13.48 0.15 13.20
C ILE A 581 -13.63 -0.27 14.67
N GLY A 582 -14.65 -1.08 14.96
CA GLY A 582 -15.02 -1.48 16.32
C GLY A 582 -14.55 -2.88 16.73
N TYR A 583 -13.80 -3.58 15.89
CA TYR A 583 -13.41 -4.98 16.06
C TYR A 583 -11.94 -5.16 15.69
N ASP A 584 -11.30 -6.13 16.33
CA ASP A 584 -9.92 -6.54 16.03
C ASP A 584 -9.85 -7.95 15.42
N ASP A 585 -10.88 -8.76 15.66
CA ASP A 585 -11.03 -10.12 15.18
C ASP A 585 -12.18 -10.17 14.15
N PHE A 586 -12.00 -10.96 13.09
CA PHE A 586 -12.95 -11.07 11.99
C PHE A 586 -13.22 -12.54 11.60
N ASP A 587 -14.50 -12.90 11.42
CA ASP A 587 -14.92 -14.18 10.87
C ASP A 587 -14.83 -14.16 9.33
N ILE A 588 -14.23 -15.17 8.72
CA ILE A 588 -14.21 -15.32 7.25
C ILE A 588 -15.43 -16.13 6.82
N SER A 589 -16.20 -15.64 5.84
CA SER A 589 -17.29 -16.40 5.23
C SER A 589 -17.60 -15.93 3.81
N ALA A 590 -16.96 -16.56 2.83
CA ALA A 590 -17.07 -16.18 1.42
C ALA A 590 -17.36 -17.38 0.52
N TYR A 591 -17.93 -17.17 -0.67
CA TYR A 591 -18.22 -18.25 -1.62
C TYR A 591 -18.00 -17.84 -3.07
N ALA A 592 -17.74 -18.83 -3.91
CA ALA A 592 -17.58 -18.64 -5.34
C ALA A 592 -18.24 -19.76 -6.14
N PHE A 593 -18.65 -19.43 -7.35
CA PHE A 593 -19.24 -20.36 -8.31
C PHE A 593 -18.74 -20.06 -9.72
N ALA A 594 -18.42 -21.10 -10.48
CA ALA A 594 -18.00 -20.98 -11.87
C ALA A 594 -18.65 -22.08 -12.72
N THR A 595 -19.00 -21.78 -13.96
CA THR A 595 -19.53 -22.75 -14.91
C THR A 595 -19.21 -22.38 -16.35
N ASP A 596 -19.00 -23.38 -17.21
CA ASP A 596 -18.85 -23.21 -18.65
C ASP A 596 -19.63 -24.30 -19.40
N VAL A 597 -20.29 -23.88 -20.48
CA VAL A 597 -20.88 -24.78 -21.46
C VAL A 597 -20.25 -24.49 -22.81
N SER A 598 -19.65 -25.52 -23.41
CA SER A 598 -19.08 -25.44 -24.75
C SER A 598 -19.63 -26.53 -25.66
N VAL A 599 -19.66 -26.27 -26.97
CA VAL A 599 -20.18 -27.22 -27.95
C VAL A 599 -19.13 -27.49 -29.02
N GLU A 600 -18.68 -28.74 -29.14
CA GLU A 600 -17.73 -29.14 -30.19
C GLU A 600 -18.46 -29.47 -31.49
N LEU A 601 -18.24 -28.63 -32.51
CA LEU A 601 -18.93 -28.68 -33.80
C LEU A 601 -18.04 -29.15 -34.96
N LYS A 602 -16.85 -29.72 -34.69
CA LYS A 602 -15.90 -30.19 -35.72
C LYS A 602 -16.54 -31.00 -36.84
N ASP A 603 -17.49 -31.90 -36.51
CA ASP A 603 -18.14 -32.79 -37.48
C ASP A 603 -19.11 -32.04 -38.41
N PHE A 604 -19.57 -30.84 -38.04
CA PHE A 604 -20.47 -30.02 -38.86
C PHE A 604 -19.75 -29.16 -39.89
N VAL A 605 -18.53 -28.72 -39.58
CA VAL A 605 -17.77 -27.77 -40.42
C VAL A 605 -16.58 -28.39 -41.14
N GLY A 606 -16.22 -29.65 -40.82
CA GLY A 606 -15.07 -30.34 -41.41
C GLY A 606 -13.72 -29.75 -40.99
N TRP A 607 -13.70 -29.04 -39.87
CA TRP A 607 -12.50 -28.48 -39.24
C TRP A 607 -12.00 -29.43 -38.14
N HIS A 608 -10.80 -29.19 -37.60
CA HIS A 608 -10.33 -29.98 -36.45
C HIS A 608 -11.09 -29.64 -35.16
N SER A 609 -11.49 -28.37 -34.99
CA SER A 609 -12.37 -27.94 -33.90
C SER A 609 -13.11 -26.66 -34.29
N LEU A 610 -14.37 -26.58 -33.87
CA LEU A 610 -15.16 -25.35 -33.78
C LEU A 610 -15.91 -25.42 -32.46
N LYS A 611 -15.44 -24.67 -31.47
CA LYS A 611 -15.89 -24.78 -30.08
C LYS A 611 -16.34 -23.41 -29.56
N PRO A 612 -17.57 -22.97 -29.84
CA PRO A 612 -18.19 -21.87 -29.10
C PRO A 612 -18.44 -22.28 -27.64
N HIS A 613 -18.38 -21.30 -26.74
CA HIS A 613 -18.69 -21.50 -25.33
C HIS A 613 -19.34 -20.26 -24.70
N ILE A 614 -20.00 -20.49 -23.58
CA ILE A 614 -20.51 -19.46 -22.67
C ILE A 614 -20.15 -19.88 -21.24
N GLY A 615 -19.45 -19.00 -20.54
CA GLY A 615 -19.00 -19.18 -19.18
C GLY A 615 -19.58 -18.11 -18.24
N PHE A 616 -19.73 -18.46 -16.98
CA PHE A 616 -20.14 -17.56 -15.92
C PHE A 616 -19.30 -17.84 -14.67
N MET A 617 -18.90 -16.78 -13.98
CA MET A 617 -18.27 -16.86 -12.67
C MET A 617 -18.87 -15.80 -11.75
N TYR A 618 -19.01 -16.14 -10.48
CA TYR A 618 -19.44 -15.26 -9.41
C TYR A 618 -18.55 -15.51 -8.19
N THR A 619 -18.07 -14.44 -7.57
CA THR A 619 -17.38 -14.46 -6.27
C THR A 619 -18.12 -13.51 -5.33
N SER A 620 -18.38 -13.92 -4.09
CA SER A 620 -19.01 -13.04 -3.10
C SER A 620 -18.15 -11.80 -2.85
N GLY A 621 -18.81 -10.67 -2.61
CA GLY A 621 -18.18 -9.46 -2.10
C GLY A 621 -18.56 -9.24 -0.64
N ASP A 622 -17.85 -8.33 0.01
CA ASP A 622 -18.15 -7.88 1.36
C ASP A 622 -19.08 -6.67 1.33
N ASP A 623 -20.26 -6.75 1.98
CA ASP A 623 -21.34 -5.77 1.85
C ASP A 623 -21.50 -4.83 3.05
N ASP A 624 -20.83 -5.09 4.17
CA ASP A 624 -20.92 -4.28 5.39
C ASP A 624 -19.53 -4.00 6.01
N PRO A 625 -19.02 -2.75 5.97
CA PRO A 625 -17.73 -2.41 6.59
C PRO A 625 -17.79 -2.25 8.12
N ASP A 626 -19.00 -2.28 8.70
CA ASP A 626 -19.23 -2.02 10.13
C ASP A 626 -19.53 -3.31 10.92
N ASP A 627 -19.34 -4.49 10.32
CA ASP A 627 -19.43 -5.79 11.00
C ASP A 627 -18.06 -6.49 11.14
N ASP A 628 -18.06 -7.64 11.81
CA ASP A 628 -16.89 -8.47 12.07
C ASP A 628 -16.77 -9.64 11.08
N THR A 629 -17.39 -9.56 9.90
CA THR A 629 -17.37 -10.61 8.87
C THR A 629 -16.63 -10.15 7.62
N LEU A 630 -15.75 -11.02 7.09
CA LEU A 630 -15.08 -10.84 5.81
C LEU A 630 -15.80 -11.69 4.74
N GLY A 631 -16.71 -11.07 3.99
CA GLY A 631 -17.56 -11.71 2.97
C GLY A 631 -16.94 -11.80 1.56
N GLY A 632 -15.88 -11.07 1.29
CA GLY A 632 -15.18 -11.01 0.01
C GLY A 632 -14.38 -12.28 -0.29
N PHE A 633 -14.69 -12.94 -1.40
CA PHE A 633 -13.99 -14.16 -1.79
C PHE A 633 -12.65 -13.86 -2.43
N THR A 634 -11.61 -14.49 -1.90
CA THR A 634 -10.24 -14.51 -2.45
C THR A 634 -9.74 -15.94 -2.42
N GLY A 635 -9.12 -16.41 -3.51
CA GLY A 635 -8.49 -17.74 -3.54
C GLY A 635 -7.30 -17.84 -2.60
N ILE A 636 -6.65 -19.00 -2.54
CA ILE A 636 -5.32 -19.08 -1.89
C ILE A 636 -4.30 -18.32 -2.76
N THR A 637 -4.34 -18.48 -4.09
CA THR A 637 -3.44 -17.73 -5.02
C THR A 637 -4.17 -17.19 -6.27
N SER A 638 -5.47 -17.47 -6.46
CA SER A 638 -6.31 -16.98 -7.59
C SER A 638 -5.66 -17.07 -8.99
N ALA A 639 -6.09 -18.00 -9.83
CA ALA A 639 -5.39 -18.33 -11.08
C ALA A 639 -6.29 -18.24 -12.33
N GLN A 640 -7.31 -17.37 -12.34
CA GLN A 640 -8.37 -17.32 -13.36
C GLN A 640 -7.81 -17.08 -14.77
N ARG A 641 -6.67 -16.39 -14.90
CA ARG A 641 -5.92 -16.22 -16.16
C ARG A 641 -5.65 -17.55 -16.87
N PHE A 642 -5.49 -18.64 -16.13
CA PHE A 642 -5.19 -19.97 -16.67
C PHE A 642 -6.41 -20.85 -16.94
N SER A 643 -7.63 -20.38 -16.63
CA SER A 643 -8.85 -21.15 -16.90
C SER A 643 -8.98 -21.44 -18.40
N SER A 644 -9.23 -22.71 -18.74
CA SER A 644 -9.42 -23.11 -20.15
C SER A 644 -10.70 -22.55 -20.78
N ALA A 645 -11.65 -22.08 -19.97
CA ALA A 645 -12.91 -21.51 -20.44
C ALA A 645 -12.72 -20.06 -20.93
N TRP A 646 -12.28 -19.16 -20.06
CA TRP A 646 -12.18 -17.71 -20.35
C TRP A 646 -10.77 -17.14 -20.30
N GLY A 647 -9.82 -17.85 -19.70
CA GLY A 647 -8.46 -17.40 -19.48
C GLY A 647 -7.66 -17.16 -20.77
N GLY A 648 -6.58 -16.40 -20.63
CA GLY A 648 -5.71 -15.99 -21.73
C GLY A 648 -4.37 -15.48 -21.23
N GLU A 649 -3.33 -15.67 -22.04
CA GLU A 649 -1.96 -15.34 -21.63
C GLU A 649 -1.66 -13.83 -21.61
N ASN A 650 -2.38 -13.04 -22.39
CA ASN A 650 -2.12 -11.59 -22.55
C ASN A 650 -3.35 -10.73 -22.20
N THR A 651 -4.19 -11.20 -21.29
CA THR A 651 -5.33 -10.45 -20.75
C THR A 651 -4.87 -9.21 -19.99
N ILE A 652 -5.68 -8.14 -20.00
CA ILE A 652 -5.43 -6.92 -19.23
C ILE A 652 -5.77 -7.15 -17.76
N ILE A 653 -6.93 -7.75 -17.46
CA ILE A 653 -7.36 -7.99 -16.08
C ILE A 653 -6.51 -9.07 -15.36
N GLY A 654 -5.99 -10.06 -16.09
CA GLY A 654 -5.19 -11.15 -15.52
C GLY A 654 -3.72 -10.82 -15.26
N ASP A 655 -3.27 -9.64 -15.67
CA ASP A 655 -2.07 -9.03 -15.12
C ASP A 655 -2.50 -8.01 -14.07
N SER A 656 -1.57 -7.57 -13.22
CA SER A 656 -1.95 -6.60 -12.20
C SER A 656 -2.49 -5.31 -12.84
N ASN A 657 -3.62 -4.83 -12.33
CA ASN A 657 -4.18 -3.55 -12.74
C ASN A 657 -4.76 -2.86 -11.51
N MET A 658 -4.05 -1.86 -11.00
CA MET A 658 -4.42 -1.15 -9.78
C MET A 658 -5.73 -0.34 -9.91
N VAL A 659 -6.17 -0.02 -11.12
CA VAL A 659 -7.48 0.63 -11.33
C VAL A 659 -8.60 -0.41 -11.27
N LEU A 660 -8.43 -1.57 -11.92
CA LEU A 660 -9.40 -2.68 -11.83
C LEU A 660 -9.39 -3.38 -10.46
N GLY A 661 -8.32 -3.22 -9.71
CA GLY A 661 -8.09 -3.86 -8.42
C GLY A 661 -7.53 -5.27 -8.52
N SER A 662 -7.13 -5.75 -9.70
CA SER A 662 -6.65 -7.13 -9.89
C SER A 662 -5.16 -7.28 -9.59
N THR A 663 -4.79 -8.43 -9.02
CA THR A 663 -3.41 -8.90 -8.87
C THR A 663 -3.00 -9.76 -10.06
N LEU A 664 -1.72 -10.13 -10.15
CA LEU A 664 -1.24 -11.01 -11.21
C LEU A 664 -1.94 -12.39 -11.12
N TYR A 665 -2.37 -12.92 -12.26
CA TYR A 665 -3.15 -14.17 -12.47
C TYR A 665 -4.63 -14.08 -12.08
N GLY A 666 -4.97 -13.26 -11.09
CA GLY A 666 -6.30 -13.10 -10.54
C GLY A 666 -7.19 -12.16 -11.36
N TYR A 667 -8.50 -12.42 -11.40
CA TYR A 667 -9.49 -11.45 -11.92
C TYR A 667 -10.23 -10.69 -10.81
N ILE A 668 -10.16 -11.21 -9.59
CA ILE A 668 -10.85 -10.67 -8.42
C ILE A 668 -10.23 -9.30 -8.07
N PRO A 669 -11.04 -8.28 -7.72
CA PRO A 669 -10.57 -6.92 -7.39
C PRO A 669 -9.94 -6.86 -5.98
N GLU A 670 -8.93 -7.67 -5.76
CA GLU A 670 -8.20 -7.88 -4.49
C GLU A 670 -7.55 -6.62 -3.88
N TYR A 671 -7.33 -5.54 -4.63
CA TYR A 671 -6.81 -4.26 -4.09
C TYR A 671 -7.88 -3.28 -3.60
N HIS A 672 -9.16 -3.54 -3.89
CA HIS A 672 -10.28 -2.68 -3.51
C HIS A 672 -11.14 -3.38 -2.46
N GLY A 673 -11.68 -2.64 -1.49
CA GLY A 673 -12.53 -3.22 -0.45
C GLY A 673 -13.31 -2.18 0.35
N ASN A 674 -14.06 -2.64 1.34
CA ASN A 674 -14.99 -1.81 2.10
C ASN A 674 -14.35 -1.07 3.30
N GLY A 675 -13.08 -1.34 3.62
CA GLY A 675 -12.33 -0.57 4.63
C GLY A 675 -11.75 -1.40 5.77
N THR A 676 -11.84 -2.73 5.70
CA THR A 676 -11.24 -3.69 6.63
C THR A 676 -10.20 -4.53 5.87
N PRO A 677 -9.02 -3.96 5.53
CA PRO A 677 -8.09 -4.51 4.54
C PRO A 677 -7.27 -5.71 5.05
N VAL A 678 -7.95 -6.76 5.50
CA VAL A 678 -7.38 -7.97 6.10
C VAL A 678 -7.06 -8.98 5.00
N PHE A 679 -5.81 -9.41 4.91
CA PHE A 679 -5.36 -10.41 3.93
C PHE A 679 -5.90 -11.79 4.30
N THR A 680 -6.69 -12.41 3.40
CA THR A 680 -7.24 -13.77 3.62
C THR A 680 -6.71 -14.80 2.64
N GLY A 681 -5.96 -14.38 1.62
CA GLY A 681 -5.37 -15.23 0.58
C GLY A 681 -4.93 -14.38 -0.61
N GLY A 682 -4.64 -14.99 -1.76
CA GLY A 682 -4.14 -14.29 -2.94
C GLY A 682 -2.62 -14.45 -3.11
N LEU A 683 -2.08 -13.82 -4.15
CA LEU A 683 -0.69 -14.00 -4.55
C LEU A 683 0.29 -13.65 -3.41
N GLN A 684 1.17 -14.57 -3.05
CA GLN A 684 2.17 -14.41 -1.99
C GLN A 684 3.07 -13.19 -2.20
N ASN A 685 3.45 -12.90 -3.44
CA ASN A 685 4.27 -11.73 -3.77
C ASN A 685 3.54 -10.38 -3.56
N SER A 686 2.25 -10.42 -3.23
CA SER A 686 1.40 -9.25 -2.95
C SER A 686 0.90 -9.22 -1.51
N ALA A 687 1.33 -10.15 -0.65
CA ALA A 687 1.07 -10.09 0.79
C ALA A 687 1.58 -8.77 1.37
N GLY A 688 0.77 -8.13 2.23
CA GLY A 688 1.10 -6.85 2.86
C GLY A 688 1.15 -5.65 1.92
N THR A 689 0.74 -5.80 0.65
CA THR A 689 0.70 -4.68 -0.33
C THR A 689 -0.70 -4.08 -0.52
N GLY A 690 -1.67 -4.58 0.25
CA GLY A 690 -3.09 -4.20 0.18
C GLY A 690 -3.96 -5.02 -0.78
N ALA A 691 -3.36 -6.01 -1.45
CA ALA A 691 -4.04 -7.07 -2.20
C ALA A 691 -4.53 -8.20 -1.28
N GLY A 692 -5.21 -9.21 -1.85
CA GLY A 692 -5.55 -10.45 -1.17
C GLY A 692 -6.62 -10.35 -0.08
N ARG A 693 -7.32 -9.22 -0.02
CA ARG A 693 -8.18 -8.84 1.09
C ARG A 693 -9.50 -9.62 1.13
N GLY A 694 -9.99 -9.87 2.34
CA GLY A 694 -11.30 -10.47 2.62
C GLY A 694 -12.48 -9.49 2.51
N ASP A 695 -12.21 -8.20 2.39
CA ASP A 695 -13.21 -7.13 2.28
C ASP A 695 -13.49 -6.68 0.83
N ASN A 696 -13.07 -7.49 -0.16
CA ASN A 696 -13.18 -7.11 -1.57
C ASN A 696 -14.64 -7.13 -2.08
N PRO A 697 -15.00 -6.35 -3.11
CA PRO A 697 -16.39 -6.22 -3.58
C PRO A 697 -16.89 -7.43 -4.40
N GLY A 698 -16.09 -8.48 -4.53
CA GLY A 698 -16.41 -9.62 -5.38
C GLY A 698 -16.50 -9.26 -6.87
N LEU A 699 -16.80 -10.27 -7.68
CA LEU A 699 -16.84 -10.15 -9.13
C LEU A 699 -17.83 -11.11 -9.75
N SER A 700 -18.65 -10.61 -10.68
CA SER A 700 -19.35 -11.42 -11.65
C SER A 700 -18.69 -11.30 -13.01
N LEU A 701 -18.50 -12.43 -13.69
CA LEU A 701 -18.00 -12.52 -15.05
C LEU A 701 -19.02 -13.26 -15.92
N LEU A 702 -19.35 -12.68 -17.08
CA LEU A 702 -19.95 -13.39 -18.20
C LEU A 702 -18.93 -13.48 -19.33
N SER A 703 -18.55 -14.69 -19.71
CA SER A 703 -17.63 -14.95 -20.80
C SER A 703 -18.36 -15.58 -21.99
N MET A 704 -18.11 -15.07 -23.18
CA MET A 704 -18.55 -15.70 -24.42
C MET A 704 -17.38 -15.77 -25.38
N GLY A 705 -17.13 -16.93 -25.96
CA GLY A 705 -15.99 -17.08 -26.83
C GLY A 705 -16.14 -18.20 -27.84
N VAL A 706 -15.15 -18.28 -28.71
CA VAL A 706 -15.05 -19.34 -29.70
C VAL A 706 -13.59 -19.72 -29.94
N THR A 707 -13.33 -21.01 -29.93
CA THR A 707 -12.08 -21.59 -30.43
C THR A 707 -12.32 -22.18 -31.82
N LEU A 708 -11.58 -21.69 -32.81
CA LEU A 708 -11.58 -22.18 -34.18
C LEU A 708 -10.25 -22.90 -34.44
N ARG A 709 -10.32 -24.10 -35.01
CA ARG A 709 -9.15 -24.84 -35.48
C ARG A 709 -9.42 -25.39 -36.87
N PRO A 710 -9.40 -24.55 -37.92
CA PRO A 710 -9.65 -24.98 -39.30
C PRO A 710 -8.62 -25.98 -39.80
N LYS A 711 -7.38 -25.91 -39.30
CA LYS A 711 -6.27 -26.83 -39.59
C LYS A 711 -5.50 -27.15 -38.32
N ILE A 712 -4.78 -28.28 -38.31
CA ILE A 712 -4.01 -28.74 -37.15
C ILE A 712 -2.98 -27.70 -36.68
N PHE A 713 -2.44 -26.92 -37.61
CA PHE A 713 -1.41 -25.92 -37.39
C PHE A 713 -1.93 -24.50 -37.18
N LEU A 714 -3.25 -24.26 -37.23
CA LEU A 714 -3.83 -22.92 -37.11
C LEU A 714 -4.99 -22.92 -36.11
N ILE A 715 -4.82 -22.17 -35.02
CA ILE A 715 -5.82 -21.97 -33.98
C ILE A 715 -6.14 -20.48 -33.90
N TYR A 716 -7.42 -20.14 -33.76
CA TYR A 716 -7.86 -18.82 -33.35
C TYR A 716 -8.77 -18.96 -32.13
N ARG A 717 -8.48 -18.21 -31.07
CA ARG A 717 -9.32 -18.09 -29.88
C ARG A 717 -9.75 -16.65 -29.74
N THR A 718 -11.01 -16.42 -29.43
CA THR A 718 -11.47 -15.10 -28.99
C THR A 718 -12.51 -15.24 -27.89
N ASN A 719 -12.36 -14.42 -26.85
CA ASN A 719 -13.23 -14.37 -25.69
C ASN A 719 -13.66 -12.92 -25.46
N VAL A 720 -14.93 -12.72 -25.13
CA VAL A 720 -15.49 -11.45 -24.66
C VAL A 720 -15.89 -11.69 -23.21
N ASN A 721 -15.18 -11.04 -22.30
CA ASN A 721 -15.33 -11.16 -20.86
C ASN A 721 -15.97 -9.87 -20.33
N MET A 722 -17.15 -9.97 -19.73
CA MET A 722 -17.89 -8.82 -19.18
C MET A 722 -17.87 -8.90 -17.66
N PHE A 723 -17.50 -7.81 -17.00
CA PHE A 723 -17.21 -7.78 -15.56
C PHE A 723 -18.15 -6.84 -14.81
N TRP A 724 -18.61 -7.29 -13.64
CA TRP A 724 -19.34 -6.50 -12.67
C TRP A 724 -18.75 -6.67 -11.28
N TRP A 725 -18.56 -5.59 -10.55
CA TRP A 725 -18.36 -5.67 -9.09
C TRP A 725 -19.70 -5.93 -8.43
N ASN A 726 -19.70 -6.79 -7.41
CA ASN A 726 -20.94 -7.31 -6.85
C ASN A 726 -21.47 -6.46 -5.70
N GLU A 727 -20.58 -5.88 -4.90
CA GLU A 727 -20.92 -5.03 -3.76
C GLU A 727 -20.28 -3.62 -3.88
N ASP A 728 -20.83 -2.67 -3.12
CA ASP A 728 -20.27 -1.32 -3.01
C ASP A 728 -18.95 -1.37 -2.24
N PHE A 729 -18.02 -0.46 -2.54
CA PHE A 729 -16.71 -0.43 -1.86
C PHE A 729 -16.12 0.97 -1.80
N TYR A 730 -15.04 1.12 -1.03
CA TYR A 730 -14.42 2.41 -0.76
C TYR A 730 -13.05 2.52 -1.44
N VAL A 731 -12.83 3.63 -2.14
CA VAL A 731 -11.57 3.91 -2.83
C VAL A 731 -10.92 5.15 -2.25
N GLY A 732 -9.65 5.01 -1.85
CA GLY A 732 -8.83 6.10 -1.35
C GLY A 732 -8.42 7.07 -2.46
N ASN A 733 -8.48 8.37 -2.18
CA ASN A 733 -7.97 9.39 -3.11
C ASN A 733 -6.44 9.34 -3.15
N MET A 734 -5.87 8.94 -4.28
CA MET A 734 -4.42 8.87 -4.47
C MET A 734 -3.81 10.19 -4.97
N VAL A 735 -4.59 11.15 -5.47
CA VAL A 735 -4.03 12.46 -5.89
C VAL A 735 -3.87 13.37 -4.68
N ASP A 736 -4.93 13.56 -3.91
CA ASP A 736 -4.97 14.37 -2.70
C ASP A 736 -5.34 13.49 -1.49
N PRO A 737 -4.45 12.60 -1.01
CA PRO A 737 -4.73 11.69 0.10
C PRO A 737 -4.84 12.38 1.46
N MET A 738 -4.46 13.67 1.54
CA MET A 738 -4.39 14.45 2.77
C MET A 738 -4.78 15.91 2.54
N TYR A 739 -5.28 16.59 3.57
CA TYR A 739 -5.62 18.01 3.56
C TYR A 739 -5.40 18.64 4.94
N VAL A 740 -5.32 19.97 5.03
CA VAL A 740 -5.19 20.69 6.31
C VAL A 740 -6.47 21.44 6.61
N ASP A 741 -7.01 21.25 7.81
CA ASP A 741 -8.15 22.00 8.34
C ASP A 741 -7.87 22.61 9.73
N ALA A 742 -8.90 23.08 10.43
CA ALA A 742 -8.77 23.69 11.75
C ALA A 742 -8.29 22.71 12.84
N SER A 743 -8.42 21.40 12.62
CA SER A 743 -8.00 20.33 13.53
C SER A 743 -6.58 19.84 13.22
N GLY A 744 -6.00 20.24 12.08
CA GLY A 744 -4.63 19.90 11.70
C GLY A 744 -4.55 19.23 10.33
N LEU A 745 -3.52 18.41 10.13
CA LEU A 745 -3.40 17.55 8.96
C LEU A 745 -4.38 16.38 9.09
N GLN A 746 -5.24 16.20 8.10
CA GLN A 746 -6.27 15.18 8.04
C GLN A 746 -6.05 14.28 6.82
N LYS A 747 -6.47 13.02 6.94
CA LYS A 747 -6.57 12.09 5.83
C LYS A 747 -7.83 12.38 5.01
N SER A 748 -7.72 12.32 3.68
CA SER A 748 -8.88 12.46 2.79
C SER A 748 -9.84 11.28 2.97
N ARG A 749 -11.13 11.58 2.99
CA ARG A 749 -12.17 10.55 3.09
C ARG A 749 -12.16 9.67 1.85
N TYR A 750 -12.51 8.41 2.07
CA TYR A 750 -12.65 7.45 0.99
C TYR A 750 -13.95 7.75 0.25
N THR A 751 -13.94 7.49 -1.05
CA THR A 751 -15.12 7.68 -1.89
C THR A 751 -15.80 6.34 -2.08
N LEU A 752 -17.10 6.30 -1.80
CA LEU A 752 -17.94 5.14 -2.10
C LEU A 752 -18.07 5.00 -3.62
N VAL A 753 -17.77 3.81 -4.12
CA VAL A 753 -18.00 3.37 -5.50
C VAL A 753 -19.12 2.34 -5.46
N GLU A 754 -20.20 2.61 -6.20
CA GLU A 754 -21.35 1.72 -6.26
C GLU A 754 -21.02 0.46 -7.08
N ALA A 755 -21.58 -0.68 -6.64
CA ALA A 755 -21.53 -1.94 -7.36
C ALA A 755 -22.08 -1.75 -8.78
N GLY A 756 -21.48 -2.44 -9.76
CA GLY A 756 -21.94 -2.29 -11.12
C GLY A 756 -20.98 -2.77 -12.19
N TYR A 757 -21.28 -2.37 -13.42
CA TYR A 757 -20.57 -2.80 -14.60
C TYR A 757 -19.18 -2.14 -14.69
N ALA A 758 -18.14 -2.94 -14.43
CA ALA A 758 -16.75 -2.51 -14.46
C ALA A 758 -16.23 -2.37 -15.90
N GLY A 759 -16.65 -3.26 -16.81
CA GLY A 759 -16.26 -3.16 -18.22
C GLY A 759 -16.33 -4.47 -18.99
N THR A 760 -15.86 -4.42 -20.23
CA THR A 760 -15.72 -5.60 -21.11
C THR A 760 -14.30 -5.70 -21.62
N GLU A 761 -13.68 -6.85 -21.47
CA GLU A 761 -12.45 -7.21 -22.13
C GLU A 761 -12.72 -8.08 -23.36
N TRP A 762 -12.04 -7.78 -24.48
CA TRP A 762 -12.09 -8.57 -25.70
C TRP A 762 -10.71 -9.09 -26.05
N ASP A 763 -10.54 -10.39 -25.85
CA ASP A 763 -9.29 -11.12 -26.07
C ASP A 763 -9.31 -11.85 -27.40
N ASN A 764 -8.17 -11.80 -28.10
CA ASN A 764 -7.97 -12.40 -29.39
C ASN A 764 -6.58 -13.02 -29.45
N GLU A 765 -6.50 -14.28 -29.87
CA GLU A 765 -5.24 -14.98 -30.08
C GLU A 765 -5.30 -15.78 -31.39
N VAL A 766 -4.31 -15.61 -32.24
CA VAL A 766 -4.05 -16.50 -33.38
C VAL A 766 -2.75 -17.23 -33.12
N THR A 767 -2.78 -18.56 -33.14
CA THR A 767 -1.60 -19.42 -33.00
C THR A 767 -1.35 -20.16 -34.32
N LEU A 768 -0.13 -20.02 -34.84
CA LEU A 768 0.39 -20.71 -36.02
C LEU A 768 1.54 -21.63 -35.63
N ALA A 769 1.34 -22.95 -35.75
CA ALA A 769 2.41 -23.93 -35.60
C ALA A 769 3.19 -24.05 -36.92
N LEU A 770 4.44 -23.61 -36.92
CA LEU A 770 5.33 -23.76 -38.09
C LEU A 770 5.82 -25.19 -38.22
N ASN A 771 6.08 -25.83 -37.08
CA ASN A 771 6.34 -27.25 -36.92
C ASN A 771 6.14 -27.61 -35.43
N LYS A 772 6.53 -28.82 -35.01
CA LYS A 772 6.38 -29.28 -33.62
C LYS A 772 7.26 -28.58 -32.58
N ASN A 773 8.27 -27.86 -33.04
CA ASN A 773 9.25 -27.15 -32.26
C ASN A 773 9.03 -25.64 -32.29
N MET A 774 8.22 -25.10 -33.21
CA MET A 774 8.19 -23.66 -33.50
C MET A 774 6.78 -23.14 -33.70
N PHE A 775 6.43 -22.09 -32.96
CA PHE A 775 5.10 -21.49 -32.95
C PHE A 775 5.19 -19.97 -33.04
N ILE A 776 4.22 -19.36 -33.69
CA ILE A 776 4.00 -17.92 -33.67
C ILE A 776 2.60 -17.68 -33.09
N LYS A 777 2.49 -16.82 -32.07
CA LYS A 777 1.20 -16.30 -31.63
C LYS A 777 1.09 -14.81 -31.92
N GLY A 778 -0.09 -14.36 -32.31
CA GLY A 778 -0.45 -12.94 -32.35
C GLY A 778 -1.64 -12.71 -31.43
N GLN A 779 -1.51 -11.77 -30.51
CA GLN A 779 -2.46 -11.53 -29.42
C GLN A 779 -2.90 -10.06 -29.39
N ALA A 780 -4.18 -9.85 -29.12
CA ALA A 780 -4.76 -8.52 -28.92
C ALA A 780 -5.83 -8.56 -27.82
N ALA A 781 -5.63 -7.80 -26.76
CA ALA A 781 -6.58 -7.59 -25.68
C ALA A 781 -7.02 -6.11 -25.68
N LEU A 782 -8.31 -5.87 -25.53
CA LEU A 782 -8.90 -4.53 -25.43
C LEU A 782 -9.87 -4.51 -24.25
N PHE A 783 -9.66 -3.60 -23.30
CA PHE A 783 -10.59 -3.38 -22.20
C PHE A 783 -11.37 -2.10 -22.43
N PHE A 784 -12.69 -2.23 -22.54
CA PHE A 784 -13.65 -1.14 -22.66
C PHE A 784 -14.22 -0.85 -21.27
N PRO A 785 -13.81 0.26 -20.63
CA PRO A 785 -14.27 0.58 -19.29
C PRO A 785 -15.79 0.82 -19.25
N GLY A 786 -16.42 0.31 -18.20
CA GLY A 786 -17.80 0.59 -17.83
C GLY A 786 -17.91 1.81 -16.92
N ASP A 787 -19.09 2.04 -16.36
CA ASP A 787 -19.30 3.17 -15.45
C ASP A 787 -18.57 2.96 -14.12
N GLY A 788 -18.42 1.71 -13.65
CA GLY A 788 -17.64 1.43 -12.44
C GLY A 788 -16.19 1.91 -12.53
N VAL A 789 -15.51 1.71 -13.67
CA VAL A 789 -14.12 2.20 -13.83
C VAL A 789 -14.05 3.72 -13.86
N LYS A 790 -15.08 4.42 -14.36
CA LYS A 790 -15.16 5.89 -14.27
C LYS A 790 -15.28 6.36 -12.83
N ASP A 791 -16.10 5.66 -12.04
CA ASP A 791 -16.31 6.01 -10.63
C ASP A 791 -15.02 5.77 -9.83
N VAL A 792 -14.32 4.65 -10.06
CA VAL A 792 -13.01 4.37 -9.44
C VAL A 792 -11.97 5.41 -9.85
N THR A 793 -11.86 5.76 -11.13
CA THR A 793 -10.89 6.78 -11.59
C THR A 793 -11.20 8.17 -11.02
N SER A 794 -12.49 8.52 -10.91
CA SER A 794 -12.96 9.73 -10.23
C SER A 794 -12.57 9.72 -8.74
N ALA A 795 -12.79 8.61 -8.04
CA ALA A 795 -12.41 8.44 -6.64
C ALA A 795 -10.89 8.55 -6.41
N LEU A 796 -10.09 7.83 -7.20
CA LEU A 796 -8.62 7.83 -7.14
C LEU A 796 -8.04 9.24 -7.37
N SER A 797 -8.69 10.05 -8.20
CA SER A 797 -8.21 11.39 -8.57
C SER A 797 -8.83 12.54 -7.78
N GLY A 798 -9.87 12.28 -6.97
CA GLY A 798 -10.64 13.33 -6.32
C GLY A 798 -11.58 14.11 -7.26
N GLY A 799 -12.03 13.50 -8.35
CA GLY A 799 -13.10 14.02 -9.21
C GLY A 799 -12.85 14.04 -10.71
N THR A 800 -11.75 13.44 -11.20
CA THR A 800 -11.45 13.30 -12.64
C THR A 800 -11.82 11.91 -13.12
N GLU A 801 -12.90 11.79 -13.88
CA GLU A 801 -13.29 10.55 -14.55
C GLU A 801 -12.37 10.25 -15.74
N SER A 802 -11.98 8.99 -15.92
CA SER A 802 -11.21 8.53 -17.09
C SER A 802 -11.76 7.19 -17.59
N ASP A 803 -11.96 7.07 -18.90
CA ASP A 803 -12.58 5.91 -19.55
C ASP A 803 -11.94 5.56 -20.91
N ASP A 804 -10.67 5.89 -21.10
CA ASP A 804 -9.95 5.49 -22.30
C ASP A 804 -9.85 3.95 -22.38
N ILE A 805 -9.93 3.43 -23.60
CA ILE A 805 -9.77 2.00 -23.86
C ILE A 805 -8.32 1.60 -23.58
N ALA A 806 -8.12 0.68 -22.63
CA ALA A 806 -6.83 0.02 -22.44
C ALA A 806 -6.63 -1.00 -23.57
N THR A 807 -5.44 -1.03 -24.16
CA THR A 807 -5.12 -2.00 -25.21
C THR A 807 -3.77 -2.62 -24.99
N ARG A 808 -3.66 -3.92 -25.29
CA ARG A 808 -2.40 -4.65 -25.41
C ARG A 808 -2.36 -5.40 -26.73
N LEU A 809 -1.27 -5.23 -27.45
CA LEU A 809 -0.93 -5.98 -28.65
C LEU A 809 0.39 -6.70 -28.42
N ALA A 810 0.41 -8.00 -28.64
CA ALA A 810 1.61 -8.80 -28.48
C ALA A 810 1.79 -9.76 -29.66
N MET A 811 3.04 -10.07 -29.95
CA MET A 811 3.39 -11.16 -30.85
C MET A 811 4.40 -12.03 -30.13
N GLU A 812 4.23 -13.33 -30.20
CA GLU A 812 5.10 -14.29 -29.54
C GLU A 812 5.72 -15.22 -30.58
N PHE A 813 7.02 -15.44 -30.46
CA PHE A 813 7.71 -16.51 -31.16
C PHE A 813 8.25 -17.52 -30.14
N ILE A 814 7.79 -18.77 -30.23
CA ILE A 814 8.18 -19.88 -29.35
C ILE A 814 9.04 -20.87 -30.13
N TRP A 815 10.17 -21.25 -29.55
CA TRP A 815 11.04 -22.29 -30.08
C TRP A 815 11.47 -23.26 -28.99
N ASN A 816 11.07 -24.52 -29.14
CA ASN A 816 11.45 -25.65 -28.31
C ASN A 816 12.58 -26.47 -28.96
N PHE A 817 13.62 -26.77 -28.16
CA PHE A 817 14.88 -27.39 -28.57
C PHE A 817 15.15 -28.73 -27.92
#